data_AF-A0A257WC87-F1
#
_entry.id   AF-A0A257WC87-F1
#
_cell.length_a   1.000
_cell.length_b   1.000
_cell.length_c   1.000
_cell.angle_alpha   90.00
_cell.angle_beta   90.00
_cell.angle_gamma   90.00
#
_symmetry.space_group_name_H-M   'P 1'
#
loop_
_entity.id
_entity.type
_entity.pdbx_description
1 polymer ?
#
loop_
_entity_poly.entity_id
_entity_poly.type
_entity_poly.pdbx_seq_one_letter_code
_entity_poly.pdbx_strand_id
1 'polypeptide(L)'
;MSNEVTILKGKPRPLIQDYEALRKLGLQYIERFSHNVWTDYNVHDPGITAEEIVCYALTDLSYRTALPMEDLLARVTGDTTKDFFTAREILPCNAVTFDDLRKKIIDIKGVENAWVAPYSDPPCADPKTHPAFFIRCNNTPKSIDLRPDMANGFEARNIDGLYEFQLLLEEDPVLGDLNILSVDWEMRDPVTGVRIALVRFIFPLDLVKTYPVLPGDTDIDKLVNGNINNFTVPVFDALNNVFDLTLHLNTGNVVIPQVAYQIRPYHTTQSMSDLETTLEGYISSLLPATKQEIIARIFSRLQQKVIKANGIINEVYCMYQRIRNLSEDVFKIGVVASQEIAVCTDIETEPGADLEDILGRVYFLIDTFFTPPMRFYLLGELLDKGYSVEKIFEGPLLRHGFLREEDLLRSVLFTEVHVSDLYNLIMSIEGVKAIRYLQVTNYLNGIPLTEGEYWKIVLNGSFHLNLDRLRSKITFFKGKMPITADKQVAERIYQDLKSTLSKPRIDLGLKIPNDLAAPVGQYYQLDEYYSIQNDFPAVYGVNKDGIPAEADQEHRSRIKQFKAYLLFFDQLLANYLIQLRECKNLFAVGNLSNETYFYQPVYDAPGSDPEDLNFPDTAPILVDFNMPPNADIDDPESYKVAWTAFVANLANGYRNKMNELIHPPEEEPFERRNRFLDHLLGRFSESFADYAVMMYKFTGNQFESAEKKTAEEIANDKQAFLSNYHVLSYNRGKGQYVKCCPTGSCNVPVPFPANPVPDDFLEYDRYSIPLPANPTGLHKRASLMLGMSITDNSWMVLNKFTVVPQAGQFKFVFQYDPGHTLSSTVLYATEQEAFAAMETLVEIVAKEDMDPVNWLYFQILPFGGGFRFAVRPTTASPVFAVSAPVYPSIQAAKNAFPVLKAALLAEGMHIIEHILLRPLPVAKNIPAVDLDNGFFPLCNSLNPDCECPDPDYYS
;
A
#
# COMPACT_ATOMS: atom_id res chain seq x y z
N MET A 1 41.25 10.85 45.29
CA MET A 1 40.01 10.78 46.08
C MET A 1 38.89 10.54 45.09
N SER A 2 38.40 9.31 45.07
CA SER A 2 37.24 8.87 44.31
C SER A 2 36.01 9.63 44.80
N ASN A 3 35.30 10.33 43.91
CA ASN A 3 33.98 10.85 44.21
C ASN A 3 33.06 9.65 44.48
N GLU A 4 32.77 9.39 45.75
CA GLU A 4 31.74 8.42 46.14
C GLU A 4 30.41 8.87 45.54
N VAL A 5 29.93 8.10 44.56
CA VAL A 5 28.58 8.26 44.01
C VAL A 5 27.62 7.68 45.04
N THR A 6 27.18 8.49 46.00
CA THR A 6 26.12 8.12 46.93
C THR A 6 24.75 8.25 46.26
N ILE A 7 24.00 7.15 46.19
CA ILE A 7 22.58 7.16 45.84
C ILE A 7 21.81 7.77 47.03
N LEU A 8 21.30 8.99 46.86
CA LEU A 8 20.48 9.65 47.88
C LEU A 8 19.20 8.84 48.13
N LYS A 9 18.90 8.55 49.39
CA LYS A 9 17.74 7.74 49.83
C LYS A 9 16.38 8.39 49.55
N GLY A 10 16.38 9.65 49.11
CA GLY A 10 15.25 10.33 48.48
C GLY A 10 15.82 11.20 47.37
N LYS A 11 15.47 10.89 46.10
CA LYS A 11 15.77 11.80 44.99
C LYS A 11 15.08 13.13 45.33
N PRO A 12 15.80 14.28 45.34
CA PRO A 12 15.15 15.56 45.55
C PRO A 12 14.04 15.71 44.52
N ARG A 13 12.84 16.07 44.99
CA ARG A 13 11.71 16.31 44.08
C ARG A 13 12.09 17.43 43.12
N PRO A 14 11.64 17.39 41.85
CA PRO A 14 11.69 18.55 40.98
C PRO A 14 11.14 19.77 41.73
N LEU A 15 11.74 20.95 41.54
CA LEU A 15 11.38 22.19 42.26
C LEU A 15 9.85 22.40 42.32
N ILE A 16 9.16 22.15 41.21
CA ILE A 16 7.73 22.40 41.07
C ILE A 16 6.83 21.32 41.72
N GLN A 17 7.42 20.23 42.24
CA GLN A 17 6.76 19.22 43.09
C GLN A 17 7.13 19.39 44.58
N ASP A 18 7.96 20.37 44.90
CA ASP A 18 8.38 20.72 46.25
C ASP A 18 7.73 22.04 46.66
N TYR A 19 6.61 21.93 47.36
CA TYR A 19 5.83 23.06 47.85
C TYR A 19 6.68 24.07 48.64
N GLU A 20 7.53 23.61 49.55
CA GLU A 20 8.34 24.49 50.40
C GLU A 20 9.37 25.26 49.57
N ALA A 21 9.95 24.60 48.57
CA ALA A 21 10.89 25.23 47.66
C ALA A 21 10.20 26.25 46.73
N LEU A 22 8.98 25.96 46.25
CA LEU A 22 8.16 26.89 45.47
C LEU A 22 7.78 28.13 46.29
N ARG A 23 7.26 27.93 47.50
CA ARG A 23 6.88 29.00 48.42
C ARG A 23 8.06 29.91 48.74
N LYS A 24 9.22 29.31 49.02
CA LYS A 24 10.46 30.07 49.25
C LYS A 24 10.85 30.91 48.02
N LEU A 25 10.66 30.38 46.82
CA LEU A 25 10.94 31.11 45.58
C LEU A 25 9.93 32.24 45.35
N GLY A 26 8.64 32.01 45.60
CA GLY A 26 7.60 33.05 45.51
C GLY A 26 7.87 34.20 46.48
N LEU A 27 8.22 33.90 47.73
CA LEU A 27 8.66 34.90 48.72
C LEU A 27 9.87 35.71 48.23
N GLN A 28 10.87 35.06 47.64
CA GLN A 28 12.03 35.78 47.07
C GLN A 28 11.62 36.74 45.94
N TYR A 29 10.64 36.39 45.11
CA TYR A 29 10.12 37.28 44.10
C TYR A 29 9.36 38.46 44.71
N ILE A 30 8.54 38.22 45.73
CA ILE A 30 7.82 39.28 46.46
C ILE A 30 8.82 40.26 47.08
N GLU A 31 9.81 39.77 47.82
CA GLU A 31 10.89 40.60 48.39
C GLU A 31 11.60 41.42 47.30
N ARG A 32 12.01 40.77 46.21
CA ARG A 32 12.73 41.42 45.12
C ARG A 32 11.93 42.54 44.47
N PHE A 33 10.66 42.29 44.14
CA PHE A 33 9.85 43.23 43.37
C PHE A 33 9.14 44.28 44.23
N SER A 34 8.86 43.98 45.50
CA SER A 34 7.94 44.78 46.31
C SER A 34 8.43 45.15 47.73
N HIS A 35 9.69 44.89 48.10
CA HIS A 35 10.22 45.24 49.44
C HIS A 35 9.99 46.69 49.90
N ASN A 36 9.83 47.64 48.99
CA ASN A 36 9.59 49.05 49.34
C ASN A 36 8.12 49.35 49.70
N VAL A 37 7.19 48.45 49.36
CA VAL A 37 5.74 48.64 49.53
C VAL A 37 5.15 47.55 50.42
N TRP A 38 5.47 46.29 50.13
CA TRP A 38 5.03 45.12 50.90
C TRP A 38 6.20 44.63 51.76
N THR A 39 6.12 44.84 53.06
CA THR A 39 7.21 44.60 54.03
C THR A 39 6.90 43.50 55.05
N ASP A 40 5.66 43.02 55.10
CA ASP A 40 5.22 41.93 55.98
C ASP A 40 5.07 40.63 55.17
N TYR A 41 5.89 39.62 55.47
CA TYR A 41 5.88 38.33 54.77
C TYR A 41 5.41 37.18 55.68
N ASN A 42 4.71 37.51 56.75
CA ASN A 42 4.22 36.50 57.69
C ASN A 42 2.94 35.84 57.19
N VAL A 43 2.67 34.62 57.70
CA VAL A 43 1.51 33.78 57.37
C VAL A 43 0.13 34.39 57.68
N HIS A 44 0.08 35.52 58.39
CA HIS A 44 -1.18 36.21 58.67
C HIS A 44 -1.57 37.22 57.58
N ASP A 45 -0.63 37.55 56.67
CA ASP A 45 -0.89 38.43 55.55
C ASP A 45 -1.71 37.69 54.47
N PRO A 46 -2.88 38.21 54.06
CA PRO A 46 -3.69 37.61 53.01
C PRO A 46 -3.00 37.38 51.67
N GLY A 47 -2.02 38.21 51.31
CA GLY A 47 -1.26 38.05 50.08
C GLY A 47 -0.30 36.87 50.15
N ILE A 48 0.25 36.57 51.33
CA ILE A 48 1.08 35.38 51.55
C ILE A 48 0.21 34.12 51.51
N THR A 49 -0.99 34.15 52.12
CA THR A 49 -1.96 33.05 51.98
C THR A 49 -2.30 32.76 50.52
N ALA A 50 -2.50 33.80 49.71
CA ALA A 50 -2.78 33.63 48.28
C ALA A 50 -1.58 33.01 47.52
N GLU A 51 -0.35 33.43 47.84
CA GLU A 51 0.87 32.86 47.28
C GLU A 51 1.03 31.37 47.63
N GLU A 52 0.74 31.00 48.88
CA GLU A 52 0.78 29.62 49.35
C GLU A 52 -0.20 28.72 48.59
N ILE A 53 -1.44 29.20 48.37
CA ILE A 53 -2.46 28.46 47.63
C ILE A 53 -2.07 28.29 46.16
N VAL A 54 -1.55 29.35 45.52
CA VAL A 54 -1.04 29.24 44.13
C VAL A 54 0.12 28.25 44.06
N CYS A 55 1.05 28.27 45.03
CA CYS A 55 2.13 27.30 45.10
C CYS A 55 1.61 25.86 45.22
N TYR A 56 0.58 25.63 46.02
CA TYR A 56 -0.08 24.33 46.12
C TYR A 56 -0.70 23.89 44.79
N ALA A 57 -1.46 24.77 44.12
CA ALA A 57 -2.07 24.46 42.83
C ALA A 57 -1.02 24.13 41.74
N LEU A 58 0.13 24.79 41.76
CA LEU A 58 1.25 24.45 40.86
C LEU A 58 1.83 23.06 41.12
N THR A 59 1.75 22.53 42.33
CA THR A 59 2.20 21.15 42.61
C THR A 59 1.31 20.09 41.97
N ASP A 60 -0.02 20.32 41.88
CA ASP A 60 -0.94 19.44 41.13
C ASP A 60 -0.59 19.46 39.63
N LEU A 61 -0.33 20.65 39.09
CA LEU A 61 0.12 20.80 37.71
C LEU A 61 1.37 19.97 37.40
N SER A 62 2.34 20.03 38.32
CA SER A 62 3.57 19.26 38.19
C SER A 62 3.36 17.75 38.35
N TYR A 63 2.38 17.34 39.15
CA TYR A 63 2.04 15.93 39.31
C TYR A 63 1.47 15.38 38.00
N ARG A 64 0.50 16.08 37.39
CA ARG A 64 -0.14 15.66 36.13
C ARG A 64 0.84 15.63 34.96
N THR A 65 1.72 16.63 34.85
CA THR A 65 2.73 16.69 33.78
C THR A 65 3.85 15.65 33.93
N ALA A 66 3.99 15.04 35.11
CA ALA A 66 4.95 13.99 35.39
C ALA A 66 4.40 12.57 35.17
N LEU A 67 3.14 12.43 34.72
CA LEU A 67 2.59 11.15 34.31
C LEU A 67 3.43 10.53 33.17
N PRO A 68 3.47 9.19 33.07
CA PRO A 68 4.10 8.51 31.93
C PRO A 68 3.57 9.03 30.59
N MET A 69 4.42 9.05 29.57
CA MET A 69 4.05 9.62 28.26
C MET A 69 2.89 8.86 27.62
N GLU A 70 2.87 7.54 27.77
CA GLU A 70 1.77 6.67 27.34
C GLU A 70 0.43 7.06 27.96
N ASP A 71 0.42 7.53 29.22
CA ASP A 71 -0.78 7.94 29.94
C ASP A 71 -1.21 9.36 29.53
N LEU A 72 -0.25 10.27 29.32
CA LEU A 72 -0.52 11.62 28.82
C LEU A 72 -1.14 11.61 27.41
N LEU A 73 -0.73 10.66 26.58
CA LEU A 73 -1.22 10.51 25.22
C LEU A 73 -2.43 9.57 25.12
N ALA A 74 -2.83 8.92 26.20
CA ALA A 74 -3.94 7.97 26.19
C ALA A 74 -5.26 8.62 25.73
N ARG A 75 -6.00 7.88 24.91
CA ARG A 75 -7.30 8.30 24.37
C ARG A 75 -8.45 7.64 25.14
N VAL A 76 -9.59 8.32 25.15
CA VAL A 76 -10.83 7.76 25.71
C VAL A 76 -11.27 6.60 24.83
N THR A 77 -11.87 5.56 25.43
CA THR A 77 -12.46 4.45 24.69
C THR A 77 -13.46 4.96 23.64
N GLY A 78 -13.19 4.65 22.36
CA GLY A 78 -14.03 5.06 21.24
C GLY A 78 -13.47 6.19 20.37
N ASP A 79 -12.43 6.89 20.82
CA ASP A 79 -11.69 7.84 19.98
C ASP A 79 -10.79 7.08 19.00
N THR A 80 -11.04 7.28 17.70
CA THR A 80 -10.34 6.60 16.60
C THR A 80 -9.24 7.44 15.96
N THR A 81 -8.91 8.59 16.54
CA THR A 81 -7.86 9.48 16.02
C THR A 81 -6.52 8.76 16.05
N LYS A 82 -5.82 8.76 14.91
CA LYS A 82 -4.52 8.08 14.78
C LYS A 82 -3.39 8.98 15.27
N ASP A 83 -2.68 8.55 16.31
CA ASP A 83 -1.57 9.30 16.89
C ASP A 83 -0.28 9.13 16.10
N PHE A 84 0.14 7.87 15.91
CA PHE A 84 1.42 7.51 15.29
C PHE A 84 1.23 6.41 14.24
N PHE A 85 2.19 6.30 13.34
CA PHE A 85 2.34 5.13 12.46
C PHE A 85 3.06 4.01 13.21
N THR A 86 2.67 2.76 12.97
CA THR A 86 3.41 1.59 13.47
C THR A 86 4.63 1.29 12.61
N ALA A 87 5.54 0.44 13.11
CA ALA A 87 6.72 0.03 12.36
C ALA A 87 6.34 -0.62 11.02
N ARG A 88 5.31 -1.48 11.02
CA ARG A 88 4.79 -2.15 9.81
C ARG A 88 4.18 -1.19 8.79
N GLU A 89 3.70 -0.04 9.22
CA GLU A 89 3.10 0.96 8.33
C GLU A 89 4.12 1.87 7.65
N ILE A 90 5.25 2.15 8.33
CA ILE A 90 6.15 3.25 7.94
C ILE A 90 7.53 2.81 7.42
N LEU A 91 8.03 1.66 7.86
CA LEU A 91 9.37 1.18 7.49
C LEU A 91 9.41 0.45 6.15
N PRO A 92 8.42 -0.40 5.79
CA PRO A 92 8.45 -1.09 4.51
C PRO A 92 8.40 -0.15 3.31
N CYS A 93 9.02 -0.55 2.22
CA CYS A 93 8.98 0.14 0.93
C CYS A 93 8.30 -0.75 -0.12
N ASN A 94 7.73 -0.17 -1.18
CA ASN A 94 7.29 -1.00 -2.30
C ASN A 94 8.47 -1.75 -2.95
N ALA A 95 8.21 -2.88 -3.61
CA ALA A 95 9.27 -3.73 -4.16
C ALA A 95 9.96 -3.07 -5.36
N VAL A 96 11.22 -2.66 -5.18
CA VAL A 96 12.02 -1.99 -6.21
C VAL A 96 13.20 -2.82 -6.69
N THR A 97 13.74 -3.72 -5.86
CA THR A 97 14.84 -4.60 -6.25
C THR A 97 14.31 -5.95 -6.76
N PHE A 98 15.14 -6.69 -7.50
CA PHE A 98 14.80 -8.05 -7.93
C PHE A 98 14.54 -8.99 -6.75
N ASP A 99 15.29 -8.84 -5.65
CA ASP A 99 15.07 -9.63 -4.44
C ASP A 99 13.76 -9.25 -3.73
N ASP A 100 13.36 -7.99 -3.76
CA ASP A 100 12.08 -7.56 -3.21
C ASP A 100 10.90 -8.07 -4.05
N LEU A 101 11.01 -7.98 -5.37
CA LEU A 101 10.02 -8.59 -6.29
C LEU A 101 9.94 -10.09 -6.05
N ARG A 102 11.08 -10.77 -5.92
CA ARG A 102 11.16 -12.19 -5.56
C ARG A 102 10.45 -12.49 -4.23
N LYS A 103 10.70 -11.73 -3.17
CA LYS A 103 10.00 -11.87 -1.87
C LYS A 103 8.47 -11.75 -2.04
N LYS A 104 8.00 -10.78 -2.82
CA LYS A 104 6.57 -10.59 -3.11
C LYS A 104 5.96 -11.74 -3.90
N ILE A 105 6.70 -12.29 -4.87
CA ILE A 105 6.26 -13.43 -5.65
C ILE A 105 6.16 -14.70 -4.77
N ILE A 106 7.13 -14.93 -3.88
CA ILE A 106 7.13 -16.07 -2.93
C ILE A 106 6.00 -15.97 -1.91
N ASP A 107 5.56 -14.76 -1.56
CA ASP A 107 4.42 -14.56 -0.66
C ASP A 107 3.08 -15.02 -1.27
N ILE A 108 3.02 -15.25 -2.59
CA ILE A 108 1.83 -15.78 -3.29
C ILE A 108 1.70 -17.29 -3.04
N LYS A 109 0.51 -17.72 -2.66
CA LYS A 109 0.21 -19.13 -2.43
C LYS A 109 0.40 -19.95 -3.71
N GLY A 110 1.08 -21.09 -3.60
CA GLY A 110 1.41 -21.94 -4.75
C GLY A 110 2.78 -21.65 -5.38
N VAL A 111 3.50 -20.62 -4.94
CA VAL A 111 4.88 -20.33 -5.40
C VAL A 111 5.88 -20.70 -4.31
N GLU A 112 6.73 -21.70 -4.53
CA GLU A 112 7.77 -22.08 -3.57
C GLU A 112 8.94 -21.11 -3.60
N ASN A 113 9.35 -20.70 -4.80
CA ASN A 113 10.44 -19.78 -5.05
C ASN A 113 10.24 -19.04 -6.38
N ALA A 114 11.03 -18.00 -6.64
CA ALA A 114 11.05 -17.34 -7.93
C ALA A 114 12.42 -16.72 -8.22
N TRP A 115 12.68 -16.41 -9.48
CA TRP A 115 13.82 -15.60 -9.91
C TRP A 115 13.32 -14.52 -10.85
N VAL A 116 13.86 -13.32 -10.66
CA VAL A 116 13.54 -12.14 -11.45
C VAL A 116 14.81 -11.71 -12.15
N ALA A 117 14.74 -11.55 -13.47
CA ALA A 117 15.86 -11.12 -14.29
C ALA A 117 15.42 -10.03 -15.27
N PRO A 118 16.34 -9.13 -15.68
CA PRO A 118 16.10 -8.28 -16.84
C PRO A 118 15.89 -9.16 -18.06
N TYR A 119 14.87 -8.85 -18.85
CA TYR A 119 14.64 -9.52 -20.11
C TYR A 119 15.68 -9.01 -21.12
N SER A 120 16.60 -9.88 -21.52
CA SER A 120 17.63 -9.58 -22.52
C SER A 120 17.56 -10.57 -23.66
N ASP A 121 17.50 -10.08 -24.89
CA ASP A 121 17.42 -10.92 -26.08
C ASP A 121 18.82 -11.25 -26.64
N PRO A 122 19.08 -12.45 -27.19
CA PRO A 122 20.17 -12.68 -28.13
C PRO A 122 19.97 -11.79 -29.39
N PRO A 123 21.04 -11.49 -30.15
CA PRO A 123 20.97 -10.54 -31.27
C PRO A 123 19.84 -10.88 -32.27
N CYS A 124 18.99 -9.88 -32.52
CA CYS A 124 17.69 -9.89 -33.17
C CYS A 124 17.65 -10.65 -34.52
N ALA A 125 17.23 -11.92 -34.54
CA ALA A 125 17.15 -12.72 -35.76
C ALA A 125 15.71 -12.90 -36.33
N ASP A 126 14.67 -12.66 -35.54
CA ASP A 126 13.25 -12.87 -35.89
C ASP A 126 12.22 -12.01 -35.09
N PRO A 127 11.55 -11.04 -35.72
CA PRO A 127 10.53 -10.18 -35.10
C PRO A 127 9.37 -10.86 -34.38
N LYS A 128 9.10 -12.15 -34.65
CA LYS A 128 7.99 -12.89 -34.01
C LYS A 128 8.37 -13.51 -32.67
N THR A 129 9.66 -13.68 -32.41
CA THR A 129 10.22 -14.28 -31.19
C THR A 129 10.97 -13.26 -30.32
N HIS A 130 11.23 -12.07 -30.88
CA HIS A 130 12.06 -11.03 -30.28
C HIS A 130 11.27 -9.71 -30.22
N PRO A 131 11.02 -9.12 -29.04
CA PRO A 131 10.31 -7.85 -28.93
C PRO A 131 11.25 -6.70 -29.33
N ALA A 132 11.40 -6.50 -30.63
CA ALA A 132 11.78 -5.20 -31.16
C ALA A 132 10.50 -4.38 -31.33
N PHE A 133 10.41 -3.23 -30.66
CA PHE A 133 9.44 -2.24 -31.12
C PHE A 133 9.97 -1.66 -32.42
N PHE A 134 9.12 -1.65 -33.43
CA PHE A 134 9.45 -1.13 -34.74
C PHE A 134 9.04 0.34 -34.76
N ILE A 135 10.01 1.24 -34.94
CA ILE A 135 9.77 2.69 -34.95
C ILE A 135 9.95 3.25 -36.36
N ARG A 136 9.10 4.21 -36.74
CA ARG A 136 9.27 4.99 -37.98
C ARG A 136 9.08 6.47 -37.68
N CYS A 137 10.12 7.26 -37.95
CA CYS A 137 10.01 8.71 -37.96
C CYS A 137 9.29 9.19 -39.24
N ASN A 138 8.17 9.88 -39.07
CA ASN A 138 7.49 10.60 -40.13
C ASN A 138 7.95 12.05 -40.15
N ASN A 139 8.29 12.56 -41.34
CA ASN A 139 8.77 13.94 -41.48
C ASN A 139 7.64 14.98 -41.53
N THR A 140 6.40 14.57 -41.86
CA THR A 140 5.24 15.48 -41.98
C THR A 140 3.91 14.74 -41.74
N PRO A 141 3.20 14.98 -40.62
CA PRO A 141 3.65 15.72 -39.43
C PRO A 141 4.85 15.01 -38.78
N LYS A 142 5.72 15.78 -38.11
CA LYS A 142 6.83 15.24 -37.30
C LYS A 142 6.24 14.31 -36.23
N SER A 143 6.24 13.01 -36.48
CA SER A 143 5.57 12.01 -35.62
C SER A 143 6.34 10.69 -35.63
N ILE A 144 6.11 9.87 -34.61
CA ILE A 144 6.73 8.54 -34.48
C ILE A 144 5.62 7.52 -34.56
N ASP A 145 5.71 6.60 -35.52
CA ASP A 145 4.84 5.43 -35.58
C ASP A 145 5.51 4.27 -34.84
N LEU A 146 4.75 3.60 -33.97
CA LEU A 146 5.18 2.41 -33.23
C LEU A 146 4.42 1.17 -33.71
N ARG A 147 5.12 0.06 -33.94
CA ARG A 147 4.51 -1.24 -34.27
C ARG A 147 5.10 -2.39 -33.46
N PRO A 148 4.26 -3.38 -33.07
CA PRO A 148 4.71 -4.62 -32.45
C PRO A 148 5.23 -5.66 -33.47
N ASP A 149 5.03 -5.42 -34.78
CA ASP A 149 5.40 -6.31 -35.86
C ASP A 149 6.32 -5.64 -36.89
N MET A 150 7.22 -6.42 -37.49
CA MET A 150 8.15 -5.93 -38.51
C MET A 150 7.38 -5.51 -39.77
N ALA A 151 7.42 -4.23 -40.08
CA ALA A 151 6.86 -3.64 -41.28
C ALA A 151 7.92 -2.85 -42.06
N ASN A 152 7.77 -2.81 -43.39
CA ASN A 152 8.69 -2.08 -44.26
C ASN A 152 8.76 -0.60 -43.89
N GLY A 153 9.97 -0.09 -43.69
CA GLY A 153 10.23 1.31 -43.32
C GLY A 153 10.22 1.59 -41.81
N PHE A 154 10.16 0.56 -40.97
CA PHE A 154 10.34 0.68 -39.52
C PHE A 154 11.67 0.06 -39.07
N GLU A 155 12.32 0.67 -38.10
CA GLU A 155 13.58 0.20 -37.49
C GLU A 155 13.32 -0.49 -36.16
N ALA A 156 14.01 -1.62 -35.92
CA ALA A 156 13.96 -2.33 -34.64
C ALA A 156 14.65 -1.52 -33.53
N ARG A 157 14.02 -1.47 -32.34
CA ARG A 157 14.59 -0.94 -31.11
C ARG A 157 14.29 -1.86 -29.93
N ASN A 158 15.29 -2.03 -29.07
CA ASN A 158 15.14 -2.74 -27.80
C ASN A 158 14.55 -1.79 -26.76
N ILE A 159 13.72 -2.31 -25.87
CA ILE A 159 13.18 -1.55 -24.73
C ILE A 159 13.83 -2.07 -23.45
N ASP A 160 14.44 -1.16 -22.71
CA ASP A 160 14.91 -1.40 -21.36
C ASP A 160 13.75 -1.32 -20.35
N GLY A 161 13.90 -1.99 -19.20
CA GLY A 161 12.87 -2.02 -18.15
C GLY A 161 11.83 -3.14 -18.30
N LEU A 162 12.09 -4.13 -19.17
CA LEU A 162 11.30 -5.36 -19.26
C LEU A 162 11.90 -6.48 -18.42
N TYR A 163 11.04 -7.24 -17.72
CA TYR A 163 11.46 -8.32 -16.85
C TYR A 163 10.95 -9.71 -17.28
N GLU A 164 11.73 -10.72 -16.92
CA GLU A 164 11.34 -12.13 -16.96
C GLU A 164 11.27 -12.69 -15.54
N PHE A 165 10.13 -13.31 -15.21
CA PHE A 165 9.91 -14.02 -13.95
C PHE A 165 9.90 -15.53 -14.19
N GLN A 166 10.75 -16.24 -13.45
CA GLN A 166 10.82 -17.69 -13.44
C GLN A 166 10.33 -18.21 -12.10
N LEU A 167 9.27 -19.01 -12.11
CA LEU A 167 8.55 -19.47 -10.92
C LEU A 167 8.90 -20.92 -10.62
N LEU A 168 9.22 -21.21 -9.36
CA LEU A 168 9.17 -22.55 -8.80
C LEU A 168 7.86 -22.68 -8.04
N LEU A 169 7.01 -23.60 -8.45
CA LEU A 169 5.69 -23.83 -7.88
C LEU A 169 5.75 -24.84 -6.73
N GLU A 170 4.90 -24.64 -5.73
CA GLU A 170 4.73 -25.60 -4.63
C GLU A 170 4.09 -26.89 -5.14
N GLU A 171 4.41 -28.00 -4.48
CA GLU A 171 3.74 -29.28 -4.73
C GLU A 171 2.26 -29.19 -4.37
N ASP A 172 1.37 -29.52 -5.31
CA ASP A 172 -0.06 -29.53 -5.07
C ASP A 172 -0.46 -30.84 -4.34
N PRO A 173 -1.26 -30.79 -3.27
CA PRO A 173 -1.59 -31.97 -2.48
C PRO A 173 -2.38 -33.04 -3.26
N VAL A 174 -3.02 -32.68 -4.38
CA VAL A 174 -3.83 -33.59 -5.20
C VAL A 174 -3.15 -33.91 -6.53
N LEU A 175 -2.52 -32.92 -7.15
CA LEU A 175 -1.90 -33.04 -8.47
C LEU A 175 -0.40 -33.40 -8.41
N GLY A 176 0.25 -33.25 -7.25
CA GLY A 176 1.69 -33.46 -7.07
C GLY A 176 2.49 -32.30 -7.66
N ASP A 177 3.70 -32.61 -8.15
CA ASP A 177 4.61 -31.61 -8.72
C ASP A 177 3.99 -30.90 -9.94
N LEU A 178 3.98 -29.57 -9.90
CA LEU A 178 3.49 -28.69 -10.95
C LEU A 178 4.63 -28.16 -11.85
N ASN A 179 5.89 -28.31 -11.43
CA ASN A 179 7.07 -27.85 -12.17
C ASN A 179 7.44 -28.82 -13.27
N ILE A 180 7.34 -30.12 -12.98
CA ILE A 180 7.47 -31.18 -13.96
C ILE A 180 6.06 -31.67 -14.29
N LEU A 181 5.60 -31.41 -15.52
CA LEU A 181 4.30 -31.86 -16.02
C LEU A 181 4.30 -33.37 -16.24
N SER A 182 4.26 -34.12 -15.14
CA SER A 182 4.21 -35.57 -15.13
C SER A 182 2.84 -36.09 -14.69
N VAL A 183 2.43 -37.23 -15.24
CA VAL A 183 1.20 -37.93 -14.84
C VAL A 183 1.48 -39.41 -14.65
N ASP A 184 1.23 -39.89 -13.44
CA ASP A 184 1.37 -41.30 -13.10
C ASP A 184 0.06 -42.05 -13.37
N TRP A 185 0.14 -43.15 -14.12
CA TRP A 185 -0.99 -43.98 -14.53
C TRP A 185 -0.76 -45.44 -14.17
N GLU A 186 -1.73 -46.06 -13.49
CA GLU A 186 -1.70 -47.50 -13.19
C GLU A 186 -2.15 -48.30 -14.42
N MET A 187 -1.20 -48.94 -15.10
CA MET A 187 -1.47 -49.87 -16.18
C MET A 187 -1.99 -51.19 -15.59
N ARG A 188 -3.13 -51.65 -16.11
CA ARG A 188 -3.80 -52.89 -15.68
C ARG A 188 -3.81 -53.88 -16.83
N ASP A 189 -3.74 -55.16 -16.49
CA ASP A 189 -3.90 -56.23 -17.46
C ASP A 189 -5.32 -56.15 -18.08
N PRO A 190 -5.45 -56.09 -19.42
CA PRO A 190 -6.74 -55.90 -20.08
C PRO A 190 -7.71 -57.07 -19.88
N VAL A 191 -7.22 -58.26 -19.51
CA VAL A 191 -8.02 -59.48 -19.35
C VAL A 191 -8.39 -59.72 -17.89
N THR A 192 -7.44 -59.53 -16.99
CA THR A 192 -7.59 -59.87 -15.56
C THR A 192 -7.86 -58.65 -14.67
N GLY A 193 -7.61 -57.42 -15.15
CA GLY A 193 -7.80 -56.18 -14.38
C GLY A 193 -6.78 -55.93 -13.26
N VAL A 194 -5.82 -56.85 -13.09
CA VAL A 194 -4.74 -56.76 -12.10
C VAL A 194 -3.75 -55.66 -12.49
N ARG A 195 -3.18 -54.96 -11.51
CA ARG A 195 -2.14 -53.94 -11.74
C ARG A 195 -0.86 -54.62 -12.24
N ILE A 196 -0.36 -54.20 -13.39
CA ILE A 196 0.86 -54.77 -14.00
C ILE A 196 2.05 -53.82 -13.95
N ALA A 197 1.82 -52.51 -14.10
CA ALA A 197 2.87 -51.51 -13.97
C ALA A 197 2.31 -50.14 -13.58
N LEU A 198 3.18 -49.27 -13.05
CA LEU A 198 2.96 -47.84 -12.96
C LEU A 198 3.72 -47.19 -14.12
N VAL A 199 3.02 -46.38 -14.92
CA VAL A 199 3.62 -45.64 -16.03
C VAL A 199 3.60 -44.16 -15.69
N ARG A 200 4.77 -43.53 -15.62
CA ARG A 200 4.90 -42.08 -15.50
C ARG A 200 5.09 -41.49 -16.88
N PHE A 201 4.19 -40.61 -17.29
CA PHE A 201 4.34 -39.79 -18.50
C PHE A 201 4.91 -38.43 -18.12
N ILE A 202 5.84 -37.89 -18.91
CA ILE A 202 6.41 -36.55 -18.73
C ILE A 202 6.15 -35.77 -20.02
N PHE A 203 5.41 -34.68 -19.91
CA PHE A 203 5.00 -33.86 -21.04
C PHE A 203 5.92 -32.63 -21.13
N PRO A 204 6.75 -32.50 -22.19
CA PRO A 204 7.64 -31.35 -22.37
C PRO A 204 6.86 -30.14 -22.90
N LEU A 205 5.98 -29.57 -22.08
CA LEU A 205 5.23 -28.37 -22.39
C LEU A 205 5.76 -27.20 -21.58
N ASP A 206 6.17 -26.13 -22.25
CA ASP A 206 6.64 -24.91 -21.60
C ASP A 206 5.46 -24.14 -20.99
N LEU A 207 5.49 -23.97 -19.66
CA LEU A 207 4.51 -23.20 -18.92
C LEU A 207 4.92 -21.73 -18.85
N VAL A 208 4.81 -21.02 -19.98
CA VAL A 208 5.22 -19.62 -20.12
C VAL A 208 4.08 -18.77 -20.70
N LYS A 209 3.90 -17.57 -20.13
CA LYS A 209 3.06 -16.51 -20.68
C LYS A 209 3.87 -15.26 -20.98
N THR A 210 3.52 -14.61 -22.10
CA THR A 210 4.09 -13.34 -22.51
C THR A 210 3.08 -12.20 -22.38
N TYR A 211 3.57 -11.00 -22.09
CA TYR A 211 2.78 -9.81 -21.81
C TYR A 211 3.34 -8.60 -22.58
N PRO A 212 2.48 -7.76 -23.18
CA PRO A 212 1.03 -7.94 -23.33
C PRO A 212 0.71 -9.17 -24.19
N VAL A 213 -0.43 -9.81 -23.93
CA VAL A 213 -0.83 -11.04 -24.64
C VAL A 213 -0.94 -10.75 -26.14
N LEU A 214 -0.09 -11.37 -26.95
CA LEU A 214 -0.11 -11.24 -28.40
C LEU A 214 -1.31 -12.01 -28.99
N PRO A 215 -1.90 -11.55 -30.10
CA PRO A 215 -3.03 -12.22 -30.73
C PRO A 215 -2.65 -13.61 -31.27
N GLY A 216 -3.30 -14.63 -30.72
CA GLY A 216 -3.13 -16.05 -31.04
C GLY A 216 -3.09 -16.88 -29.76
N ASP A 217 -3.98 -17.86 -29.60
CA ASP A 217 -4.00 -18.68 -28.38
C ASP A 217 -2.67 -19.44 -28.25
N THR A 218 -1.93 -19.19 -27.16
CA THR A 218 -0.80 -20.04 -26.79
C THR A 218 -1.29 -21.46 -26.55
N ASP A 219 -0.42 -22.47 -26.65
CA ASP A 219 -0.84 -23.85 -26.39
C ASP A 219 -1.37 -24.04 -24.95
N ILE A 220 -0.89 -23.23 -24.00
CA ILE A 220 -1.45 -23.12 -22.64
C ILE A 220 -2.88 -22.58 -22.68
N ASP A 221 -3.14 -21.47 -23.38
CA ASP A 221 -4.48 -20.86 -23.44
C ASP A 221 -5.49 -21.79 -24.13
N LYS A 222 -5.06 -22.54 -25.17
CA LYS A 222 -5.88 -23.59 -25.78
C LYS A 222 -6.24 -24.68 -24.78
N LEU A 223 -5.27 -25.17 -23.99
CA LEU A 223 -5.50 -26.20 -22.96
C LEU A 223 -6.35 -25.69 -21.80
N VAL A 224 -6.20 -24.43 -21.39
CA VAL A 224 -6.95 -23.86 -20.26
C VAL A 224 -8.42 -23.61 -20.62
N ASN A 225 -8.68 -23.07 -21.82
CA ASN A 225 -10.02 -22.67 -22.24
C ASN A 225 -10.75 -23.76 -23.06
N GLY A 226 -10.03 -24.78 -23.52
CA GLY A 226 -10.55 -25.84 -24.38
C GLY A 226 -10.98 -27.10 -23.63
N ASN A 227 -11.73 -27.96 -24.31
CA ASN A 227 -12.03 -29.32 -23.89
C ASN A 227 -11.33 -30.31 -24.84
N ILE A 228 -10.66 -31.31 -24.28
CA ILE A 228 -9.97 -32.35 -25.06
C ILE A 228 -11.02 -33.32 -25.61
N ASN A 229 -11.25 -33.27 -26.93
CA ASN A 229 -12.25 -34.10 -27.59
C ASN A 229 -11.66 -35.43 -28.10
N ASN A 230 -10.39 -35.40 -28.53
CA ASN A 230 -9.69 -36.53 -29.09
C ASN A 230 -8.16 -36.33 -28.99
N PHE A 231 -7.39 -37.38 -29.26
CA PHE A 231 -5.93 -37.30 -29.39
C PHE A 231 -5.42 -38.25 -30.49
N THR A 232 -4.25 -37.93 -31.01
CA THR A 232 -3.50 -38.74 -31.96
C THR A 232 -2.03 -38.86 -31.54
N VAL A 233 -1.45 -40.04 -31.76
CA VAL A 233 -0.03 -40.33 -31.50
C VAL A 233 0.58 -40.76 -32.84
N PRO A 234 1.20 -39.82 -33.59
CA PRO A 234 1.69 -40.11 -34.94
C PRO A 234 3.00 -40.91 -34.95
N VAL A 235 3.84 -40.79 -33.91
CA VAL A 235 5.17 -41.40 -33.85
C VAL A 235 5.42 -41.98 -32.46
N PHE A 236 5.87 -43.22 -32.38
CA PHE A 236 6.31 -43.89 -31.15
C PHE A 236 7.77 -44.31 -31.33
N ASP A 237 8.66 -43.83 -30.47
CA ASP A 237 10.08 -44.17 -30.44
C ASP A 237 10.38 -44.99 -29.18
N ALA A 238 10.32 -46.31 -29.34
CA ALA A 238 10.60 -47.25 -28.27
C ALA A 238 12.07 -47.28 -27.85
N LEU A 239 13.02 -46.79 -28.67
CA LEU A 239 14.45 -46.80 -28.29
C LEU A 239 14.75 -45.73 -27.23
N ASN A 240 14.09 -44.59 -27.33
CA ASN A 240 14.27 -43.47 -26.41
C ASN A 240 13.14 -43.35 -25.38
N ASN A 241 12.16 -44.27 -25.38
CA ASN A 241 10.97 -44.24 -24.54
C ASN A 241 10.16 -42.93 -24.66
N VAL A 242 9.97 -42.45 -25.89
CA VAL A 242 9.23 -41.22 -26.17
C VAL A 242 8.18 -41.42 -27.28
N PHE A 243 7.15 -40.57 -27.31
CA PHE A 243 6.21 -40.50 -28.43
C PHE A 243 5.73 -39.07 -28.67
N ASP A 244 5.32 -38.77 -29.89
CA ASP A 244 4.71 -37.48 -30.21
C ASP A 244 3.20 -37.53 -29.94
N LEU A 245 2.63 -36.47 -29.37
CA LEU A 245 1.23 -36.39 -29.02
C LEU A 245 0.59 -35.17 -29.67
N THR A 246 -0.58 -35.32 -30.29
CA THR A 246 -1.43 -34.21 -30.68
C THR A 246 -2.78 -34.30 -29.97
N LEU A 247 -3.09 -33.28 -29.18
CA LEU A 247 -4.39 -33.12 -28.52
C LEU A 247 -5.31 -32.29 -29.41
N HIS A 248 -6.53 -32.77 -29.63
CA HIS A 248 -7.56 -32.09 -30.41
C HIS A 248 -8.57 -31.43 -29.48
N LEU A 249 -8.51 -30.11 -29.37
CA LEU A 249 -9.44 -29.31 -28.58
C LEU A 249 -10.39 -28.52 -29.47
N ASN A 250 -11.51 -28.07 -28.90
CA ASN A 250 -12.42 -27.13 -29.55
C ASN A 250 -11.79 -25.75 -29.81
N THR A 251 -10.73 -25.40 -29.09
CA THR A 251 -9.94 -24.14 -29.23
C THR A 251 -8.76 -24.27 -30.20
N GLY A 252 -8.53 -25.45 -30.76
CA GLY A 252 -7.41 -25.73 -31.67
C GLY A 252 -6.61 -26.96 -31.27
N ASN A 253 -5.68 -27.39 -32.14
CA ASN A 253 -4.80 -28.51 -31.83
C ASN A 253 -3.57 -28.04 -31.04
N VAL A 254 -3.10 -28.88 -30.12
CA VAL A 254 -1.85 -28.71 -29.37
C VAL A 254 -0.95 -29.90 -29.66
N VAL A 255 0.27 -29.63 -30.11
CA VAL A 255 1.27 -30.67 -30.46
C VAL A 255 2.33 -30.68 -29.37
N ILE A 256 2.53 -31.84 -28.74
CA ILE A 256 3.52 -32.07 -27.69
C ILE A 256 4.50 -33.13 -28.21
N PRO A 257 5.68 -32.72 -28.70
CA PRO A 257 6.68 -33.67 -29.20
C PRO A 257 7.35 -34.39 -28.02
N GLN A 258 7.92 -35.57 -28.28
CA GLN A 258 8.81 -36.28 -27.33
C GLN A 258 8.26 -36.46 -25.91
N VAL A 259 6.98 -36.83 -25.76
CA VAL A 259 6.41 -37.22 -24.46
C VAL A 259 7.13 -38.46 -23.96
N ALA A 260 7.94 -38.31 -22.91
CA ALA A 260 8.68 -39.41 -22.31
C ALA A 260 7.78 -40.27 -21.43
N TYR A 261 8.01 -41.57 -21.41
CA TYR A 261 7.33 -42.49 -20.49
C TYR A 261 8.31 -43.37 -19.74
N GLN A 262 7.96 -43.72 -18.49
CA GLN A 262 8.74 -44.60 -17.65
C GLN A 262 7.85 -45.67 -17.04
N ILE A 263 8.22 -46.94 -17.23
CA ILE A 263 7.45 -48.09 -16.75
C ILE A 263 8.11 -48.66 -15.48
N ARG A 264 7.34 -48.77 -14.41
CA ARG A 264 7.72 -49.49 -13.18
C ARG A 264 6.84 -50.73 -13.01
N PRO A 265 7.38 -51.95 -13.19
CA PRO A 265 6.61 -53.18 -13.05
C PRO A 265 6.15 -53.43 -11.60
N TYR A 266 4.94 -53.95 -11.43
CA TYR A 266 4.39 -54.40 -10.14
C TYR A 266 4.36 -55.92 -10.07
N HIS A 267 5.29 -56.55 -9.34
CA HIS A 267 5.28 -57.99 -9.05
C HIS A 267 4.88 -58.88 -10.24
N THR A 268 5.34 -58.53 -11.45
CA THR A 268 4.96 -59.17 -12.71
C THR A 268 6.11 -60.03 -13.23
N THR A 269 5.78 -61.14 -13.88
CA THR A 269 6.74 -62.00 -14.60
C THR A 269 6.94 -61.55 -16.05
N GLN A 270 6.23 -60.53 -16.50
CA GLN A 270 6.36 -59.97 -17.85
C GLN A 270 7.72 -59.26 -18.00
N SER A 271 8.34 -59.41 -19.17
CA SER A 271 9.57 -58.69 -19.49
C SER A 271 9.26 -57.21 -19.74
N MET A 272 10.28 -56.35 -19.65
CA MET A 272 10.09 -54.90 -19.90
C MET A 272 9.57 -54.64 -21.33
N SER A 273 10.07 -55.38 -22.32
CA SER A 273 9.61 -55.28 -23.71
C SER A 273 8.14 -55.66 -23.90
N ASP A 274 7.62 -56.61 -23.11
CA ASP A 274 6.20 -56.98 -23.15
C ASP A 274 5.32 -55.84 -22.61
N LEU A 275 5.79 -55.17 -21.55
CA LEU A 275 5.10 -54.03 -20.94
C LEU A 275 5.11 -52.80 -21.87
N GLU A 276 6.22 -52.54 -22.57
CA GLU A 276 6.33 -51.48 -23.58
C GLU A 276 5.37 -51.71 -24.75
N THR A 277 5.33 -52.93 -25.30
CA THR A 277 4.39 -53.31 -26.37
C THR A 277 2.94 -53.16 -25.93
N THR A 278 2.64 -53.52 -24.67
CA THR A 278 1.30 -53.37 -24.08
C THR A 278 0.92 -51.89 -23.97
N LEU A 279 1.85 -51.04 -23.51
CA LEU A 279 1.65 -49.60 -23.41
C LEU A 279 1.38 -48.96 -24.77
N GLU A 280 2.18 -49.31 -25.78
CA GLU A 280 1.99 -48.83 -27.16
C GLU A 280 0.60 -49.21 -27.68
N GLY A 281 0.15 -50.45 -27.44
CA GLY A 281 -1.20 -50.90 -27.81
C GLY A 281 -2.33 -50.11 -27.13
N TYR A 282 -2.14 -49.69 -25.87
CA TYR A 282 -3.10 -48.83 -25.16
C TYR A 282 -3.17 -47.43 -25.74
N ILE A 283 -2.01 -46.78 -25.92
CA ILE A 283 -1.90 -45.39 -26.37
C ILE A 283 -2.32 -45.25 -27.84
N SER A 284 -1.98 -46.21 -28.68
CA SER A 284 -2.31 -46.23 -30.11
C SER A 284 -3.72 -46.77 -30.41
N SER A 285 -4.51 -47.10 -29.37
CA SER A 285 -5.83 -47.69 -29.54
C SER A 285 -6.81 -46.78 -30.30
N LEU A 286 -7.51 -47.35 -31.28
CA LEU A 286 -8.57 -46.69 -32.04
C LEU A 286 -9.96 -46.84 -31.40
N LEU A 287 -10.08 -47.61 -30.30
CA LEU A 287 -11.36 -47.85 -29.63
C LEU A 287 -11.85 -46.60 -28.90
N PRO A 288 -13.07 -46.09 -29.16
CA PRO A 288 -13.58 -44.87 -28.54
C PRO A 288 -13.61 -44.93 -27.01
N ALA A 289 -13.96 -46.08 -26.42
CA ALA A 289 -14.02 -46.26 -24.97
C ALA A 289 -12.65 -46.14 -24.30
N THR A 290 -11.62 -46.76 -24.89
CA THR A 290 -10.23 -46.67 -24.39
C THR A 290 -9.68 -45.26 -24.55
N LYS A 291 -9.96 -44.59 -25.66
CA LYS A 291 -9.57 -43.18 -25.85
C LYS A 291 -10.20 -42.26 -24.81
N GLN A 292 -11.49 -42.43 -24.53
CA GLN A 292 -12.19 -41.65 -23.50
C GLN A 292 -11.62 -41.90 -22.10
N GLU A 293 -11.23 -43.13 -21.77
CA GLU A 293 -10.57 -43.44 -20.50
C GLU A 293 -9.19 -42.77 -20.39
N ILE A 294 -8.38 -42.79 -21.45
CA ILE A 294 -7.06 -42.13 -21.48
C ILE A 294 -7.21 -40.61 -21.32
N ILE A 295 -8.16 -40.00 -22.04
CA ILE A 295 -8.46 -38.57 -21.89
C ILE A 295 -8.87 -38.27 -20.45
N ALA A 296 -9.77 -39.06 -19.87
CA ALA A 296 -10.26 -38.82 -18.51
C ALA A 296 -9.19 -39.02 -17.43
N ARG A 297 -8.28 -39.98 -17.58
CA ARG A 297 -7.30 -40.33 -16.54
C ARG A 297 -5.95 -39.64 -16.69
N ILE A 298 -5.46 -39.44 -17.91
CA ILE A 298 -4.12 -38.91 -18.19
C ILE A 298 -4.21 -37.45 -18.63
N PHE A 299 -4.87 -37.18 -19.75
CA PHE A 299 -4.83 -35.84 -20.34
C PHE A 299 -5.67 -34.81 -19.58
N SER A 300 -6.77 -35.22 -18.92
CA SER A 300 -7.52 -34.34 -18.02
C SER A 300 -6.71 -33.98 -16.77
N ARG A 301 -5.89 -34.92 -16.24
CA ARG A 301 -4.94 -34.64 -15.14
C ARG A 301 -3.85 -33.67 -15.57
N LEU A 302 -3.28 -33.85 -16.77
CA LEU A 302 -2.34 -32.89 -17.37
C LEU A 302 -2.99 -31.51 -17.51
N GLN A 303 -4.21 -31.45 -18.06
CA GLN A 303 -4.96 -30.21 -18.24
C GLN A 303 -5.22 -29.51 -16.89
N GLN A 304 -5.58 -30.25 -15.84
CA GLN A 304 -5.76 -29.71 -14.50
C GLN A 304 -4.47 -29.11 -13.93
N LYS A 305 -3.31 -29.76 -14.15
CA LYS A 305 -1.99 -29.19 -13.78
C LYS A 305 -1.72 -27.87 -14.50
N VAL A 306 -1.93 -27.84 -15.82
CA VAL A 306 -1.75 -26.64 -16.65
C VAL A 306 -2.69 -25.51 -16.19
N ILE A 307 -3.96 -25.80 -15.92
CA ILE A 307 -4.94 -24.84 -15.39
C ILE A 307 -4.47 -24.26 -14.05
N LYS A 308 -4.00 -25.13 -13.14
CA LYS A 308 -3.52 -24.72 -11.81
C LYS A 308 -2.28 -23.82 -11.91
N ALA A 309 -1.28 -24.22 -12.67
CA ALA A 309 -0.06 -23.43 -12.89
C ALA A 309 -0.37 -22.09 -13.58
N ASN A 310 -1.23 -22.09 -14.61
CA ASN A 310 -1.69 -20.86 -15.27
C ASN A 310 -2.45 -19.94 -14.31
N GLY A 311 -3.24 -20.49 -13.39
CA GLY A 311 -3.89 -19.71 -12.33
C GLY A 311 -2.88 -18.96 -11.46
N ILE A 312 -1.79 -19.62 -11.06
CA ILE A 312 -0.72 -19.03 -10.25
C ILE A 312 0.04 -17.96 -11.07
N ILE A 313 0.39 -18.23 -12.33
CA ILE A 313 1.03 -17.24 -13.23
C ILE A 313 0.19 -15.96 -13.34
N ASN A 314 -1.14 -16.11 -13.51
CA ASN A 314 -2.05 -14.98 -13.57
C ASN A 314 -2.14 -14.22 -12.24
N GLU A 315 -2.07 -14.91 -11.10
CA GLU A 315 -2.03 -14.28 -9.78
C GLU A 315 -0.75 -13.48 -9.56
N VAL A 316 0.41 -14.02 -9.99
CA VAL A 316 1.71 -13.31 -9.99
C VAL A 316 1.64 -12.06 -10.87
N TYR A 317 1.10 -12.17 -12.08
CA TYR A 317 0.90 -11.01 -12.96
C TYR A 317 0.00 -9.96 -12.29
N CYS A 318 -1.14 -10.38 -11.72
CA CYS A 318 -2.04 -9.46 -11.02
C CYS A 318 -1.38 -8.78 -9.83
N MET A 319 -0.57 -9.50 -9.06
CA MET A 319 0.19 -8.96 -7.95
C MET A 319 1.20 -7.93 -8.45
N TYR A 320 2.01 -8.28 -9.46
CA TYR A 320 3.00 -7.36 -10.05
C TYR A 320 2.34 -6.08 -10.55
N GLN A 321 1.22 -6.15 -11.27
CA GLN A 321 0.51 -4.95 -11.73
C GLN A 321 0.08 -4.01 -10.59
N ARG A 322 -0.13 -4.52 -9.37
CA ARG A 322 -0.45 -3.69 -8.19
C ARG A 322 0.76 -2.99 -7.59
N ILE A 323 1.96 -3.54 -7.76
CA ILE A 323 3.20 -3.01 -7.17
C ILE A 323 4.19 -2.49 -8.22
N ARG A 324 3.84 -2.56 -9.49
CA ARG A 324 4.66 -2.20 -10.65
C ARG A 324 5.31 -0.83 -10.45
N ASN A 325 6.60 -0.75 -10.73
CA ASN A 325 7.33 0.51 -10.66
C ASN A 325 7.09 1.37 -11.91
N LEU A 326 7.51 2.62 -11.81
CA LEU A 326 7.50 3.59 -12.92
C LEU A 326 8.33 3.07 -14.09
N SER A 327 7.74 3.05 -15.28
CA SER A 327 8.42 2.70 -16.54
C SER A 327 9.05 1.30 -16.58
N GLU A 328 8.56 0.39 -15.74
CA GLU A 328 8.94 -1.04 -15.74
C GLU A 328 7.72 -1.91 -16.04
N ASP A 329 7.89 -3.01 -16.75
CA ASP A 329 6.83 -4.00 -17.00
C ASP A 329 7.40 -5.42 -17.08
N VAL A 330 6.53 -6.40 -16.88
CA VAL A 330 6.89 -7.80 -17.05
C VAL A 330 6.57 -8.22 -18.47
N PHE A 331 7.55 -8.82 -19.16
CA PHE A 331 7.36 -9.32 -20.51
C PHE A 331 7.03 -10.82 -20.50
N LYS A 332 7.67 -11.58 -19.61
CA LYS A 332 7.55 -13.05 -19.59
C LYS A 332 7.42 -13.55 -18.17
N ILE A 333 6.42 -14.39 -17.92
CA ILE A 333 6.27 -15.14 -16.65
C ILE A 333 6.17 -16.61 -17.01
N GLY A 334 7.04 -17.44 -16.46
CA GLY A 334 6.99 -18.86 -16.69
C GLY A 334 7.44 -19.68 -15.50
N VAL A 335 7.20 -20.99 -15.58
CA VAL A 335 7.76 -21.94 -14.62
C VAL A 335 9.22 -22.20 -14.97
N VAL A 336 10.07 -22.27 -13.95
CA VAL A 336 11.50 -22.53 -14.12
C VAL A 336 11.74 -23.90 -14.74
N ALA A 337 12.65 -23.97 -15.70
CA ALA A 337 13.05 -25.26 -16.25
C ALA A 337 13.73 -26.10 -15.16
N SER A 338 13.23 -27.33 -14.97
CA SER A 338 13.73 -28.26 -13.97
C SER A 338 14.44 -29.44 -14.63
N GLN A 339 15.59 -29.84 -14.10
CA GLN A 339 16.26 -31.10 -14.45
C GLN A 339 16.20 -32.07 -13.27
N GLU A 340 15.87 -33.33 -13.58
CA GLU A 340 15.88 -34.41 -12.60
C GLU A 340 17.29 -35.00 -12.52
N ILE A 341 17.80 -35.20 -11.31
CA ILE A 341 19.10 -35.78 -11.04
C ILE A 341 18.91 -37.17 -10.40
N ALA A 342 19.44 -38.22 -11.03
CA ALA A 342 19.48 -39.55 -10.46
C ALA A 342 20.88 -39.86 -9.91
N VAL A 343 20.94 -40.38 -8.69
CA VAL A 343 22.19 -40.74 -8.01
C VAL A 343 22.32 -42.26 -7.93
N CYS A 344 23.46 -42.77 -8.40
CA CYS A 344 23.84 -44.18 -8.30
C CYS A 344 25.06 -44.28 -7.38
N THR A 345 24.92 -44.87 -6.19
CA THR A 345 26.02 -44.92 -5.22
C THR A 345 26.02 -46.18 -4.36
N ASP A 346 27.24 -46.59 -4.00
CA ASP A 346 27.53 -47.70 -3.11
C ASP A 346 28.12 -47.17 -1.79
N ILE A 347 27.38 -47.31 -0.69
CA ILE A 347 27.70 -46.73 0.61
C ILE A 347 28.11 -47.84 1.59
N GLU A 348 29.31 -47.76 2.15
CA GLU A 348 29.75 -48.62 3.27
C GLU A 348 29.28 -48.02 4.59
N THR A 349 28.58 -48.84 5.39
CA THR A 349 27.96 -48.42 6.66
C THR A 349 28.56 -49.15 7.84
N GLU A 350 28.39 -48.58 9.04
CA GLU A 350 28.74 -49.25 10.27
C GLU A 350 27.84 -50.48 10.55
N PRO A 351 28.34 -51.52 11.24
CA PRO A 351 27.57 -52.76 11.45
C PRO A 351 26.20 -52.55 12.11
N GLY A 352 26.13 -51.62 13.08
CA GLY A 352 24.92 -51.29 13.85
C GLY A 352 24.03 -50.21 13.25
N ALA A 353 24.40 -49.64 12.10
CA ALA A 353 23.64 -48.54 11.51
C ALA A 353 22.28 -49.00 10.93
N ASP A 354 21.28 -48.14 11.12
CA ASP A 354 19.94 -48.24 10.54
C ASP A 354 20.00 -47.76 9.07
N LEU A 355 19.69 -48.66 8.13
CA LEU A 355 19.88 -48.39 6.71
C LEU A 355 18.73 -47.54 6.14
N GLU A 356 17.53 -47.70 6.69
CA GLU A 356 16.33 -46.96 6.32
C GLU A 356 16.46 -45.49 6.73
N ASP A 357 16.97 -45.20 7.94
CA ASP A 357 17.27 -43.83 8.39
C ASP A 357 18.35 -43.17 7.54
N ILE A 358 19.47 -43.89 7.27
CA ILE A 358 20.53 -43.38 6.39
C ILE A 358 19.98 -43.07 5.00
N LEU A 359 19.20 -43.96 4.40
CA LEU A 359 18.62 -43.74 3.07
C LEU A 359 17.68 -42.52 3.07
N GLY A 360 16.81 -42.40 4.08
CA GLY A 360 15.91 -41.25 4.23
C GLY A 360 16.68 -39.92 4.37
N ARG A 361 17.76 -39.91 5.15
CA ARG A 361 18.65 -38.75 5.31
C ARG A 361 19.44 -38.41 4.03
N VAL A 362 19.91 -39.41 3.28
CA VAL A 362 20.57 -39.19 1.98
C VAL A 362 19.61 -38.47 1.03
N TYR A 363 18.37 -38.98 0.89
CA TYR A 363 17.37 -38.32 0.08
C TYR A 363 17.09 -36.90 0.56
N PHE A 364 16.91 -36.72 1.87
CA PHE A 364 16.60 -35.41 2.45
C PHE A 364 17.72 -34.38 2.25
N LEU A 365 18.99 -34.74 2.49
CA LEU A 365 20.11 -33.81 2.37
C LEU A 365 20.41 -33.43 0.93
N ILE A 366 20.32 -34.38 0.00
CA ILE A 366 20.53 -34.10 -1.43
C ILE A 366 19.38 -33.23 -1.97
N ASP A 367 18.13 -33.53 -1.59
CA ASP A 367 16.97 -32.73 -1.98
C ASP A 367 17.05 -31.31 -1.40
N THR A 368 17.40 -31.16 -0.12
CA THR A 368 17.58 -29.85 0.52
C THR A 368 18.76 -29.05 -0.06
N PHE A 369 19.78 -29.73 -0.57
CA PHE A 369 20.90 -29.09 -1.25
C PHE A 369 20.48 -28.51 -2.61
N PHE A 370 19.70 -29.28 -3.39
CA PHE A 370 19.20 -28.82 -4.69
C PHE A 370 18.06 -27.80 -4.55
N THR A 371 17.20 -27.97 -3.55
CA THR A 371 16.04 -27.11 -3.27
C THR A 371 16.07 -26.66 -1.81
N PRO A 372 16.90 -25.66 -1.45
CA PRO A 372 16.89 -25.08 -0.11
C PRO A 372 15.52 -24.45 0.17
N PRO A 373 14.84 -24.82 1.27
CA PRO A 373 13.47 -24.39 1.52
C PRO A 373 13.39 -22.92 1.91
N MET A 374 12.39 -22.23 1.35
CA MET A 374 12.06 -20.85 1.70
C MET A 374 11.19 -20.84 2.95
N ARG A 375 11.69 -20.24 4.04
CA ARG A 375 11.01 -20.19 5.33
C ARG A 375 10.55 -18.78 5.69
N PHE A 376 9.29 -18.67 6.10
CA PHE A 376 8.75 -17.46 6.72
C PHE A 376 9.04 -17.42 8.22
N TYR A 377 9.45 -16.26 8.71
CA TYR A 377 9.75 -16.00 10.12
C TYR A 377 8.70 -15.06 10.75
N LEU A 378 8.46 -15.24 12.04
CA LEU A 378 7.67 -14.31 12.85
C LEU A 378 8.54 -13.15 13.34
N LEU A 379 7.91 -12.00 13.61
CA LEU A 379 8.60 -10.84 14.17
C LEU A 379 9.36 -11.19 15.46
N GLY A 380 8.69 -11.86 16.41
CA GLY A 380 9.32 -12.29 17.67
C GLY A 380 10.52 -13.22 17.47
N GLU A 381 10.46 -14.13 16.50
CA GLU A 381 11.58 -15.04 16.21
C GLU A 381 12.83 -14.29 15.72
N LEU A 382 12.63 -13.23 14.93
CA LEU A 382 13.75 -12.42 14.41
C LEU A 382 14.32 -11.49 15.49
N LEU A 383 13.46 -10.92 16.35
CA LEU A 383 13.90 -10.11 17.49
C LEU A 383 14.72 -10.95 18.49
N ASP A 384 14.28 -12.16 18.81
CA ASP A 384 15.01 -13.08 19.69
C ASP A 384 16.38 -13.49 19.12
N LYS A 385 16.52 -13.50 17.79
CA LYS A 385 17.79 -13.74 17.08
C LYS A 385 18.69 -12.50 17.02
N GLY A 386 18.25 -11.35 17.53
CA GLY A 386 19.02 -10.11 17.58
C GLY A 386 18.99 -9.29 16.29
N TYR A 387 18.04 -9.53 15.38
CA TYR A 387 17.84 -8.64 14.24
C TYR A 387 17.23 -7.31 14.71
N SER A 388 17.71 -6.19 14.17
CA SER A 388 17.12 -4.87 14.45
C SER A 388 15.80 -4.69 13.71
N VAL A 389 14.93 -3.82 14.23
CA VAL A 389 13.61 -3.56 13.65
C VAL A 389 13.74 -3.03 12.22
N GLU A 390 14.72 -2.15 11.95
CA GLU A 390 14.94 -1.61 10.61
C GLU A 390 15.26 -2.73 9.62
N LYS A 391 16.14 -3.66 10.00
CA LYS A 391 16.52 -4.78 9.14
C LYS A 391 15.39 -5.78 8.90
N ILE A 392 14.47 -5.93 9.85
CA ILE A 392 13.33 -6.86 9.72
C ILE A 392 12.29 -6.31 8.73
N PHE A 393 12.00 -5.01 8.81
CA PHE A 393 11.00 -4.36 7.94
C PHE A 393 11.60 -3.80 6.64
N GLU A 394 12.88 -4.04 6.37
CA GLU A 394 13.53 -3.65 5.13
C GLU A 394 12.95 -4.41 3.92
N GLY A 395 12.62 -3.66 2.87
CA GLY A 395 12.01 -4.18 1.66
C GLY A 395 10.47 -4.22 1.76
N PRO A 396 9.82 -5.14 1.03
CA PRO A 396 8.39 -5.07 0.78
C PRO A 396 7.56 -5.75 1.85
N LEU A 397 6.34 -5.27 2.00
CA LEU A 397 5.40 -5.81 2.95
C LEU A 397 4.92 -7.20 2.50
N LEU A 398 5.10 -8.20 3.37
CA LEU A 398 4.72 -9.59 3.16
C LEU A 398 3.57 -9.98 4.09
N ARG A 399 2.61 -10.75 3.58
CA ARG A 399 1.40 -11.16 4.30
C ARG A 399 1.68 -12.30 5.27
N HIS A 400 2.54 -13.24 4.89
CA HIS A 400 2.71 -14.51 5.61
C HIS A 400 3.95 -14.55 6.53
N GLY A 401 4.49 -13.39 6.92
CA GLY A 401 5.67 -13.26 7.78
C GLY A 401 6.85 -12.61 7.06
N PHE A 402 8.07 -12.78 7.57
CA PHE A 402 9.27 -12.17 7.01
C PHE A 402 10.14 -13.21 6.29
N LEU A 403 10.78 -12.81 5.18
CA LEU A 403 11.79 -13.59 4.47
C LEU A 403 13.17 -12.96 4.67
N ARG A 404 14.18 -13.79 4.92
CA ARG A 404 15.56 -13.31 5.07
C ARG A 404 16.27 -13.32 3.73
N GLU A 405 17.03 -12.28 3.47
CA GLU A 405 17.86 -12.17 2.26
C GLU A 405 18.90 -13.30 2.16
N GLU A 406 19.47 -13.72 3.28
CA GLU A 406 20.38 -14.87 3.36
C GLU A 406 19.75 -16.17 2.84
N ASP A 407 18.44 -16.35 3.01
CA ASP A 407 17.74 -17.54 2.55
C ASP A 407 17.48 -17.47 1.02
N LEU A 408 17.25 -16.26 0.47
CA LEU A 408 17.13 -16.03 -0.97
C LEU A 408 18.46 -16.29 -1.71
N LEU A 409 19.58 -15.83 -1.15
CA LEU A 409 20.92 -15.97 -1.74
C LEU A 409 21.42 -17.43 -1.77
N ARG A 410 20.92 -18.28 -0.87
CA ARG A 410 21.25 -19.73 -0.89
C ARG A 410 20.49 -20.48 -1.97
N SER A 411 19.34 -19.97 -2.40
CA SER A 411 18.44 -20.64 -3.32
C SER A 411 18.62 -20.08 -4.74
N VAL A 412 19.75 -20.42 -5.37
CA VAL A 412 20.10 -20.00 -6.73
C VAL A 412 19.97 -21.16 -7.72
N LEU A 413 19.72 -20.83 -9.00
CA LEU A 413 19.69 -21.82 -10.06
C LEU A 413 21.08 -22.39 -10.33
N PHE A 414 21.13 -23.68 -10.65
CA PHE A 414 22.37 -24.38 -10.91
C PHE A 414 22.73 -24.29 -12.40
N THR A 415 24.00 -24.00 -12.67
CA THR A 415 24.60 -24.13 -14.01
C THR A 415 25.49 -25.38 -14.11
N GLU A 416 26.01 -25.82 -12.97
CA GLU A 416 26.81 -27.02 -12.83
C GLU A 416 26.62 -27.64 -11.43
N VAL A 417 26.86 -28.94 -11.33
CA VAL A 417 26.85 -29.68 -10.06
C VAL A 417 28.18 -30.39 -9.90
N HIS A 418 28.87 -30.11 -8.79
CA HIS A 418 30.10 -30.82 -8.43
C HIS A 418 29.76 -32.05 -7.61
N VAL A 419 30.19 -33.21 -8.10
CA VAL A 419 29.89 -34.50 -7.45
C VAL A 419 30.53 -34.57 -6.07
N SER A 420 31.64 -33.85 -5.83
CA SER A 420 32.29 -33.72 -4.52
C SER A 420 31.38 -33.15 -3.43
N ASP A 421 30.44 -32.28 -3.78
CA ASP A 421 29.51 -31.70 -2.81
C ASP A 421 28.55 -32.77 -2.30
N LEU A 422 28.07 -33.63 -3.19
CA LEU A 422 27.23 -34.78 -2.83
C LEU A 422 28.01 -35.82 -2.00
N TYR A 423 29.31 -36.03 -2.29
CA TYR A 423 30.18 -36.86 -1.45
C TYR A 423 30.22 -36.31 -0.02
N ASN A 424 30.45 -35.01 0.15
CA ASN A 424 30.53 -34.38 1.47
C ASN A 424 29.19 -34.47 2.23
N LEU A 425 28.07 -34.27 1.54
CA LEU A 425 26.74 -34.40 2.13
C LEU A 425 26.49 -35.82 2.64
N ILE A 426 26.73 -36.84 1.81
CA ILE A 426 26.48 -38.24 2.19
C ILE A 426 27.45 -38.69 3.30
N MET A 427 28.73 -38.29 3.22
CA MET A 427 29.73 -38.60 4.25
C MET A 427 29.44 -37.93 5.60
N SER A 428 28.66 -36.85 5.64
CA SER A 428 28.29 -36.18 6.89
C SER A 428 27.23 -36.93 7.71
N ILE A 429 26.58 -37.95 7.11
CA ILE A 429 25.53 -38.72 7.76
C ILE A 429 26.15 -39.71 8.75
N GLU A 430 25.65 -39.69 9.99
CA GLU A 430 26.07 -40.63 11.04
C GLU A 430 25.80 -42.09 10.61
N GLY A 431 26.80 -42.96 10.81
CA GLY A 431 26.73 -44.37 10.40
C GLY A 431 27.23 -44.64 8.97
N VAL A 432 27.52 -43.62 8.16
CA VAL A 432 28.24 -43.75 6.89
C VAL A 432 29.75 -43.80 7.15
N LYS A 433 30.41 -44.86 6.72
CA LYS A 433 31.86 -45.08 6.91
C LYS A 433 32.67 -44.66 5.69
N ALA A 434 32.20 -44.99 4.50
CA ALA A 434 32.85 -44.64 3.24
C ALA A 434 31.86 -44.72 2.07
N ILE A 435 32.12 -43.95 1.00
CA ILE A 435 31.43 -44.09 -0.28
C ILE A 435 32.40 -44.80 -1.23
N ARG A 436 31.99 -45.95 -1.76
CA ARG A 436 32.83 -46.76 -2.66
C ARG A 436 32.85 -46.21 -4.07
N TYR A 437 31.70 -45.71 -4.49
CA TYR A 437 31.44 -45.21 -5.82
C TYR A 437 30.19 -44.32 -5.76
N LEU A 438 30.20 -43.25 -6.55
CA LEU A 438 29.07 -42.36 -6.74
C LEU A 438 29.13 -41.81 -8.17
N GLN A 439 28.03 -42.00 -8.89
CA GLN A 439 27.80 -41.51 -10.24
C GLN A 439 26.45 -40.79 -10.27
N VAL A 440 26.37 -39.76 -11.10
CA VAL A 440 25.18 -38.91 -11.20
C VAL A 440 24.79 -38.75 -12.66
N THR A 441 23.49 -38.86 -12.95
CA THR A 441 22.94 -38.66 -14.29
C THR A 441 21.86 -37.58 -14.22
N ASN A 442 21.91 -36.61 -15.15
CA ASN A 442 20.86 -35.60 -15.28
C ASN A 442 19.88 -35.94 -16.43
N TYR A 443 18.63 -35.60 -16.19
CA TYR A 443 17.52 -35.82 -17.10
C TYR A 443 16.79 -34.49 -17.35
N LEU A 444 16.46 -34.20 -18.60
CA LEU A 444 15.60 -33.09 -19.00
C LEU A 444 14.34 -33.66 -19.63
N ASN A 445 13.17 -33.33 -19.08
CA ASN A 445 11.87 -33.87 -19.52
C ASN A 445 11.84 -35.41 -19.59
N GLY A 446 12.55 -36.07 -18.67
CA GLY A 446 12.64 -37.53 -18.60
C GLY A 446 13.68 -38.18 -19.53
N ILE A 447 14.34 -37.40 -20.39
CA ILE A 447 15.36 -37.88 -21.33
C ILE A 447 16.76 -37.69 -20.70
N PRO A 448 17.61 -38.73 -20.65
CA PRO A 448 18.97 -38.61 -20.11
C PRO A 448 19.83 -37.71 -21.01
N LEU A 449 20.52 -36.74 -20.40
CA LEU A 449 21.45 -35.85 -21.10
C LEU A 449 22.91 -36.32 -21.00
N THR A 450 23.23 -37.11 -19.97
CA THR A 450 24.57 -37.66 -19.72
C THR A 450 24.51 -39.18 -19.57
N GLU A 451 25.61 -39.87 -19.91
CA GLU A 451 25.75 -41.32 -19.71
C GLU A 451 26.20 -41.69 -18.27
N GLY A 452 26.19 -40.70 -17.37
CA GLY A 452 26.52 -40.81 -15.95
C GLY A 452 27.93 -40.30 -15.62
N GLU A 453 27.96 -39.16 -14.92
CA GLU A 453 29.15 -38.39 -14.59
C GLU A 453 29.69 -38.70 -13.19
N TYR A 454 31.00 -38.61 -13.02
CA TYR A 454 31.71 -38.97 -11.78
C TYR A 454 32.30 -37.76 -11.03
N TRP A 455 32.46 -36.63 -11.71
CA TRP A 455 33.19 -35.47 -11.17
C TRP A 455 32.35 -34.20 -11.19
N LYS A 456 31.75 -33.88 -12.34
CA LYS A 456 31.02 -32.64 -12.55
C LYS A 456 29.97 -32.82 -13.65
N ILE A 457 28.77 -32.29 -13.43
CA ILE A 457 27.73 -32.17 -14.46
C ILE A 457 27.66 -30.71 -14.89
N VAL A 458 27.64 -30.46 -16.20
CA VAL A 458 27.39 -29.14 -16.79
C VAL A 458 25.99 -29.15 -17.39
N LEU A 459 25.13 -28.23 -16.96
CA LEU A 459 23.69 -28.27 -17.26
C LEU A 459 23.32 -27.51 -18.55
N ASN A 460 24.26 -26.78 -19.15
CA ASN A 460 24.07 -25.96 -20.37
C ASN A 460 22.95 -24.91 -20.25
N GLY A 461 22.84 -24.29 -19.08
CA GLY A 461 21.85 -23.26 -18.76
C GLY A 461 21.67 -23.17 -17.25
N SER A 462 20.72 -22.36 -16.80
CA SER A 462 20.36 -22.23 -15.38
C SER A 462 19.10 -23.04 -15.11
N PHE A 463 19.19 -24.04 -14.25
CA PHE A 463 18.08 -24.96 -13.96
C PHE A 463 17.81 -25.08 -12.47
N HIS A 464 16.54 -25.31 -12.15
CA HIS A 464 16.17 -25.90 -10.88
C HIS A 464 16.47 -27.41 -10.93
N LEU A 465 16.91 -28.00 -9.82
CA LEU A 465 17.27 -29.41 -9.77
C LEU A 465 16.37 -30.16 -8.80
N ASN A 466 15.91 -31.34 -9.19
CA ASN A 466 15.13 -32.24 -8.35
C ASN A 466 15.83 -33.59 -8.23
N LEU A 467 15.88 -34.17 -7.03
CA LEU A 467 16.35 -35.54 -6.87
C LEU A 467 15.30 -36.54 -7.37
N ASP A 468 15.62 -37.29 -8.41
CA ASP A 468 14.80 -38.42 -8.85
C ASP A 468 15.09 -39.65 -7.99
N ARG A 469 14.30 -39.80 -6.94
CA ARG A 469 14.37 -40.93 -6.00
C ARG A 469 13.98 -42.27 -6.64
N LEU A 470 13.20 -42.27 -7.73
CA LEU A 470 12.77 -43.49 -8.42
C LEU A 470 13.90 -44.07 -9.25
N ARG A 471 14.61 -43.23 -10.03
CA ARG A 471 15.78 -43.64 -10.82
C ARG A 471 17.05 -43.80 -9.97
N SER A 472 17.12 -43.13 -8.81
CA SER A 472 18.27 -43.26 -7.90
C SER A 472 18.43 -44.69 -7.35
N LYS A 473 19.66 -45.21 -7.44
CA LYS A 473 20.04 -46.55 -7.00
C LYS A 473 21.13 -46.47 -5.94
N ILE A 474 20.73 -46.71 -4.70
CA ILE A 474 21.63 -46.66 -3.54
C ILE A 474 21.74 -48.06 -2.96
N THR A 475 22.96 -48.60 -2.91
CA THR A 475 23.25 -49.92 -2.35
C THR A 475 24.12 -49.76 -1.12
N PHE A 476 23.76 -50.45 -0.03
CA PHE A 476 24.55 -50.40 1.21
C PHE A 476 25.45 -51.63 1.33
N PHE A 477 26.61 -51.45 1.94
CA PHE A 477 27.54 -52.54 2.25
C PHE A 477 27.87 -52.60 3.74
N LYS A 478 27.61 -53.76 4.35
CA LYS A 478 28.15 -54.12 5.66
C LYS A 478 29.32 -55.09 5.45
N GLY A 479 30.54 -54.54 5.44
CA GLY A 479 31.73 -55.29 5.01
C GLY A 479 31.66 -55.64 3.52
N LYS A 480 31.57 -56.92 3.15
CA LYS A 480 31.50 -57.36 1.74
C LYS A 480 30.08 -57.70 1.26
N MET A 481 29.08 -57.68 2.14
CA MET A 481 27.70 -58.06 1.78
C MET A 481 26.91 -56.84 1.31
N PRO A 482 26.35 -56.85 0.08
CA PRO A 482 25.40 -55.83 -0.35
C PRO A 482 24.04 -56.06 0.32
N ILE A 483 23.48 -54.99 0.87
CA ILE A 483 22.17 -54.96 1.53
C ILE A 483 21.40 -53.76 0.98
N THR A 484 20.10 -53.94 0.72
CA THR A 484 19.20 -52.86 0.29
C THR A 484 18.27 -52.50 1.43
N ALA A 485 18.13 -51.20 1.71
CA ALA A 485 17.13 -50.72 2.68
C ALA A 485 15.71 -50.82 2.11
N ASP A 486 14.71 -50.87 2.99
CA ASP A 486 13.32 -50.73 2.58
C ASP A 486 13.03 -49.29 2.12
N LYS A 487 12.90 -49.12 0.80
CA LYS A 487 12.61 -47.81 0.18
C LYS A 487 11.32 -47.18 0.69
N GLN A 488 10.30 -47.94 1.08
CA GLN A 488 9.03 -47.38 1.56
C GLN A 488 9.17 -46.77 2.95
N VAL A 489 9.99 -47.38 3.81
CA VAL A 489 10.26 -46.86 5.15
C VAL A 489 11.14 -45.61 5.06
N ALA A 490 12.21 -45.68 4.26
CA ALA A 490 13.09 -44.54 4.02
C ALA A 490 12.33 -43.33 3.44
N GLU A 491 11.37 -43.57 2.54
CA GLU A 491 10.50 -42.52 1.99
C GLU A 491 9.67 -41.83 3.07
N ARG A 492 9.12 -42.57 4.04
CA ARG A 492 8.38 -41.95 5.15
C ARG A 492 9.28 -41.09 6.04
N ILE A 493 10.50 -41.54 6.30
CA ILE A 493 11.49 -40.78 7.07
C ILE A 493 11.85 -39.49 6.33
N TYR A 494 12.09 -39.56 5.02
CA TYR A 494 12.31 -38.38 4.18
C TYR A 494 11.14 -37.38 4.28
N GLN A 495 9.89 -37.85 4.17
CA GLN A 495 8.71 -36.99 4.28
C GLN A 495 8.59 -36.33 5.66
N ASP A 496 8.89 -37.07 6.74
CA ASP A 496 8.87 -36.54 8.11
C ASP A 496 9.94 -35.44 8.31
N LEU A 497 11.16 -35.69 7.84
CA LEU A 497 12.25 -34.70 7.85
C LEU A 497 11.91 -33.46 7.03
N LYS A 498 11.35 -33.65 5.82
CA LYS A 498 10.89 -32.56 4.95
C LYS A 498 9.79 -31.74 5.63
N SER A 499 8.83 -32.40 6.28
CA SER A 499 7.73 -31.74 7.00
C SER A 499 8.21 -30.90 8.18
N THR A 500 9.28 -31.33 8.86
CA THR A 500 9.89 -30.59 9.98
C THR A 500 10.58 -29.31 9.51
N LEU A 501 11.19 -29.34 8.32
CA LEU A 501 11.83 -28.16 7.75
C LEU A 501 10.84 -27.20 7.07
N SER A 502 9.74 -27.73 6.53
CA SER A 502 8.68 -26.90 5.97
C SER A 502 7.97 -26.14 7.09
N LYS A 503 8.34 -24.88 7.30
CA LYS A 503 7.45 -23.94 7.96
C LYS A 503 6.56 -23.33 6.88
N PRO A 504 5.29 -23.76 6.75
CA PRO A 504 4.40 -23.18 5.77
C PRO A 504 4.21 -21.68 6.06
N ARG A 505 3.76 -20.95 5.03
CA ARG A 505 3.23 -19.59 5.17
C ARG A 505 2.36 -19.51 6.42
N ILE A 506 2.59 -18.48 7.23
CA ILE A 506 1.84 -18.29 8.46
C ILE A 506 0.39 -18.00 8.09
N ASP A 507 -0.53 -18.79 8.64
CA ASP A 507 -1.96 -18.62 8.37
C ASP A 507 -2.46 -17.27 8.90
N LEU A 508 -2.97 -16.45 7.97
CA LEU A 508 -3.56 -15.14 8.26
C LEU A 508 -4.75 -15.22 9.23
N GLY A 509 -5.43 -16.37 9.30
CA GLY A 509 -6.52 -16.62 10.25
C GLY A 509 -6.09 -16.67 11.72
N LEU A 510 -4.80 -16.90 11.99
CA LEU A 510 -4.27 -17.01 13.35
C LEU A 510 -4.04 -15.65 14.05
N LYS A 511 -4.20 -14.52 13.33
CA LYS A 511 -4.05 -13.15 13.85
C LYS A 511 -2.79 -12.94 14.69
N ILE A 512 -1.68 -13.57 14.32
CA ILE A 512 -0.41 -13.42 15.04
C ILE A 512 0.12 -12.01 14.77
N PRO A 513 0.40 -11.19 15.81
CA PRO A 513 0.87 -9.83 15.60
C PRO A 513 2.30 -9.84 15.04
N ASN A 514 2.45 -9.46 13.77
CA ASN A 514 3.72 -9.21 13.08
C ASN A 514 4.02 -7.70 12.99
N ASP A 515 3.69 -6.97 14.06
CA ASP A 515 3.90 -5.54 14.19
C ASP A 515 4.24 -5.16 15.64
N LEU A 516 4.86 -4.00 15.81
CA LEU A 516 5.14 -3.40 17.10
C LEU A 516 4.01 -2.42 17.42
N ALA A 517 3.12 -2.84 18.30
CA ALA A 517 2.06 -1.96 18.79
C ALA A 517 2.64 -0.82 19.62
N ALA A 518 2.04 0.36 19.52
CA ALA A 518 2.33 1.46 20.43
C ALA A 518 1.99 1.04 21.88
N PRO A 519 2.77 1.50 22.88
CA PRO A 519 2.42 1.29 24.28
C PRO A 519 1.01 1.79 24.57
N VAL A 520 0.21 0.99 25.28
CA VAL A 520 -1.14 1.37 25.69
C VAL A 520 -1.07 1.94 27.09
N GLY A 521 -1.32 3.25 27.23
CA GLY A 521 -1.42 3.92 28.51
C GLY A 521 -2.82 3.90 29.11
N GLN A 522 -2.91 4.31 30.36
CA GLN A 522 -4.17 4.51 31.08
C GLN A 522 -4.70 5.93 30.84
N TYR A 523 -5.96 6.03 30.45
CA TYR A 523 -6.61 7.33 30.29
C TYR A 523 -6.87 8.01 31.64
N TYR A 524 -6.45 9.27 31.74
CA TYR A 524 -6.77 10.18 32.84
C TYR A 524 -7.51 11.41 32.31
N GLN A 525 -8.45 11.92 33.11
CA GLN A 525 -9.17 13.17 32.82
C GLN A 525 -8.32 14.37 33.24
N LEU A 526 -7.40 14.79 32.37
CA LEU A 526 -6.39 15.80 32.69
C LEU A 526 -6.93 17.23 32.79
N ASP A 527 -8.10 17.49 32.20
CA ASP A 527 -8.76 18.80 32.14
C ASP A 527 -9.60 19.14 33.37
N GLU A 528 -9.84 18.18 34.27
CA GLU A 528 -10.59 18.43 35.52
C GLU A 528 -9.87 19.46 36.39
N TYR A 529 -10.47 20.63 36.58
CA TYR A 529 -9.92 21.74 37.33
C TYR A 529 -10.71 21.99 38.62
N TYR A 530 -10.00 22.13 39.74
CA TYR A 530 -10.56 22.53 41.03
C TYR A 530 -10.13 23.96 41.36
N SER A 531 -11.09 24.85 41.64
CA SER A 531 -10.78 26.27 41.82
C SER A 531 -9.96 26.52 43.09
N ILE A 532 -8.94 27.36 42.95
CA ILE A 532 -8.12 27.83 44.09
C ILE A 532 -8.95 28.62 45.10
N GLN A 533 -10.10 29.17 44.70
CA GLN A 533 -11.02 29.87 45.60
C GLN A 533 -11.50 28.95 46.73
N ASN A 534 -11.60 27.65 46.45
CA ASN A 534 -12.08 26.66 47.41
C ASN A 534 -11.03 26.22 48.44
N ASP A 535 -9.75 26.51 48.20
CA ASP A 535 -8.65 26.23 49.12
C ASP A 535 -8.42 27.36 50.13
N PHE A 536 -9.08 28.52 49.94
CA PHE A 536 -9.03 29.61 50.92
C PHE A 536 -9.81 29.24 52.20
N PRO A 537 -9.33 29.68 53.38
CA PRO A 537 -10.08 29.53 54.63
C PRO A 537 -11.46 30.19 54.56
N ALA A 538 -12.45 29.59 55.22
CA ALA A 538 -13.86 30.05 55.19
C ALA A 538 -14.06 31.53 55.61
N VAL A 539 -13.15 32.10 56.39
CA VAL A 539 -13.19 33.52 56.80
C VAL A 539 -13.12 34.50 55.62
N TYR A 540 -12.57 34.07 54.48
CA TYR A 540 -12.50 34.90 53.27
C TYR A 540 -13.83 34.95 52.50
N GLY A 541 -14.75 34.01 52.73
CA GLY A 541 -16.04 33.93 52.05
C GLY A 541 -15.97 33.69 50.53
N VAL A 542 -14.81 33.27 50.01
CA VAL A 542 -14.60 32.99 48.58
C VAL A 542 -14.81 31.52 48.21
N ASN A 543 -14.69 30.62 49.18
CA ASN A 543 -14.82 29.18 49.00
C ASN A 543 -16.30 28.75 48.84
N LYS A 544 -16.52 27.44 48.83
CA LYS A 544 -17.83 26.78 48.71
C LYS A 544 -18.85 27.17 49.78
N ASP A 545 -18.38 27.53 50.97
CA ASP A 545 -19.25 27.97 52.07
C ASP A 545 -19.94 29.31 51.73
N GLY A 546 -19.43 30.02 50.72
CA GLY A 546 -20.04 31.19 50.12
C GLY A 546 -20.00 32.42 51.00
N ILE A 547 -20.78 33.42 50.61
CA ILE A 547 -20.87 34.68 51.34
C ILE A 547 -21.85 34.49 52.52
N PRO A 548 -21.48 34.87 53.76
CA PRO A 548 -22.39 34.76 54.90
C PRO A 548 -23.72 35.48 54.63
N ALA A 549 -24.85 34.82 54.94
CA ALA A 549 -26.18 35.37 54.67
C ALA A 549 -26.42 36.75 55.34
N GLU A 550 -25.80 36.98 56.50
CA GLU A 550 -25.88 38.23 57.27
C GLU A 550 -24.93 39.34 56.78
N ALA A 551 -24.08 39.08 55.77
CA ALA A 551 -23.14 40.07 55.26
C ALA A 551 -23.86 41.27 54.62
N ASP A 552 -23.40 42.48 54.94
CA ASP A 552 -23.89 43.71 54.32
C ASP A 552 -23.45 43.81 52.84
N GLN A 553 -24.04 44.77 52.11
CA GLN A 553 -23.78 44.93 50.69
C GLN A 553 -22.31 45.30 50.39
N GLU A 554 -21.67 46.08 51.26
CA GLU A 554 -20.26 46.47 51.10
C GLU A 554 -19.33 45.26 51.24
N HIS A 555 -19.55 44.41 52.25
CA HIS A 555 -18.78 43.19 52.46
C HIS A 555 -19.00 42.20 51.30
N ARG A 556 -20.26 42.02 50.86
CA ARG A 556 -20.59 41.22 49.67
C ARG A 556 -19.83 41.70 48.43
N SER A 557 -19.76 43.01 48.20
CA SER A 557 -19.01 43.60 47.08
C SER A 557 -17.51 43.38 47.17
N ARG A 558 -16.91 43.49 48.36
CA ARG A 558 -15.46 43.24 48.57
C ARG A 558 -15.09 41.78 48.33
N ILE A 559 -15.92 40.84 48.77
CA ILE A 559 -15.72 39.40 48.49
C ILE A 559 -15.81 39.14 46.99
N LYS A 560 -16.81 39.68 46.30
CA LYS A 560 -16.93 39.57 44.84
C LYS A 560 -15.73 40.18 44.10
N GLN A 561 -15.17 41.29 44.60
CA GLN A 561 -13.94 41.87 44.05
C GLN A 561 -12.74 40.94 44.21
N PHE A 562 -12.61 40.26 45.35
CA PHE A 562 -11.54 39.29 45.56
C PHE A 562 -11.74 38.02 44.73
N LYS A 563 -12.97 37.50 44.61
CA LYS A 563 -13.31 36.42 43.67
C LYS A 563 -12.91 36.79 42.24
N ALA A 564 -13.20 38.02 41.79
CA ALA A 564 -12.79 38.49 40.47
C ALA A 564 -11.27 38.50 40.27
N TYR A 565 -10.50 38.84 41.31
CA TYR A 565 -9.04 38.77 41.28
C TYR A 565 -8.53 37.32 41.19
N LEU A 566 -9.12 36.39 41.95
CA LEU A 566 -8.74 34.98 41.92
C LEU A 566 -9.13 34.28 40.61
N LEU A 567 -10.24 34.68 39.99
CA LEU A 567 -10.73 34.12 38.72
C LEU A 567 -9.70 34.24 37.58
N PHE A 568 -8.83 35.25 37.63
CA PHE A 568 -7.71 35.37 36.70
C PHE A 568 -6.72 34.20 36.81
N PHE A 569 -6.34 33.82 38.03
CA PHE A 569 -5.46 32.68 38.28
C PHE A 569 -6.17 31.37 37.98
N ASP A 570 -7.46 31.26 38.32
CA ASP A 570 -8.27 30.10 37.96
C ASP A 570 -8.25 29.87 36.45
N GLN A 571 -8.46 30.92 35.65
CA GLN A 571 -8.46 30.78 34.20
C GLN A 571 -7.10 30.34 33.66
N LEU A 572 -5.99 30.85 34.19
CA LEU A 572 -4.64 30.46 33.76
C LEU A 572 -4.37 28.98 34.04
N LEU A 573 -4.70 28.51 35.24
CA LEU A 573 -4.51 27.11 35.64
C LEU A 573 -5.43 26.18 34.85
N ALA A 574 -6.70 26.55 34.70
CA ALA A 574 -7.67 25.80 33.92
C ALA A 574 -7.26 25.69 32.44
N ASN A 575 -6.75 26.77 31.84
CA ASN A 575 -6.21 26.78 30.47
C ASN A 575 -5.02 25.83 30.31
N TYR A 576 -4.13 25.76 31.30
CA TYR A 576 -3.02 24.83 31.24
C TYR A 576 -3.50 23.37 31.22
N LEU A 577 -4.48 23.02 32.05
CA LEU A 577 -4.99 21.64 32.13
C LEU A 577 -5.67 21.19 30.85
N ILE A 578 -6.47 22.05 30.22
CA ILE A 578 -7.05 21.74 28.90
C ILE A 578 -5.96 21.68 27.82
N GLN A 579 -4.95 22.54 27.87
CA GLN A 579 -3.80 22.47 26.96
C GLN A 579 -3.04 21.15 27.11
N LEU A 580 -2.86 20.67 28.35
CA LEU A 580 -2.23 19.37 28.63
C LEU A 580 -3.06 18.22 28.07
N ARG A 581 -4.39 18.24 28.23
CA ARG A 581 -5.30 17.26 27.65
C ARG A 581 -5.22 17.22 26.12
N GLU A 582 -5.21 18.40 25.48
CA GLU A 582 -5.25 18.53 24.02
C GLU A 582 -3.87 18.39 23.36
N CYS A 583 -2.79 18.35 24.14
CA CYS A 583 -1.42 18.13 23.66
C CYS A 583 -1.32 16.91 22.72
N LYS A 584 -2.00 15.81 23.04
CA LYS A 584 -2.04 14.61 22.19
C LYS A 584 -2.61 14.88 20.79
N ASN A 585 -3.60 15.76 20.67
CA ASN A 585 -4.19 16.12 19.39
C ASN A 585 -3.25 17.01 18.56
N LEU A 586 -2.40 17.84 19.19
CA LEU A 586 -1.40 18.64 18.49
C LEU A 586 -0.35 17.77 17.78
N PHE A 587 0.01 16.63 18.38
CA PHE A 587 1.00 15.69 17.84
C PHE A 587 0.39 14.50 17.06
N ALA A 588 -0.94 14.40 17.01
CA ALA A 588 -1.61 13.31 16.32
C ALA A 588 -1.55 13.48 14.80
N VAL A 589 -1.17 12.41 14.11
CA VAL A 589 -1.13 12.34 12.64
C VAL A 589 -2.52 12.47 12.02
N GLY A 590 -3.59 12.09 12.73
CA GLY A 590 -4.97 12.15 12.25
C GLY A 590 -5.78 13.39 12.65
N ASN A 591 -5.21 14.37 13.37
CA ASN A 591 -5.98 15.51 13.85
C ASN A 591 -6.29 16.53 12.73
N LEU A 592 -7.59 16.77 12.50
CA LEU A 592 -8.09 17.72 11.50
C LEU A 592 -8.39 19.12 12.07
N SER A 593 -8.22 19.33 13.39
CA SER A 593 -8.39 20.65 13.98
C SER A 593 -7.18 21.55 13.74
N ASN A 594 -7.47 22.83 13.47
CA ASN A 594 -6.46 23.89 13.33
C ASN A 594 -6.23 24.66 14.65
N GLU A 595 -6.96 24.32 15.71
CA GLU A 595 -6.78 24.94 17.02
C GLU A 595 -5.46 24.50 17.68
N THR A 596 -4.74 25.46 18.26
CA THR A 596 -3.44 25.23 18.91
C THR A 596 -3.42 25.59 20.39
N TYR A 597 -4.24 26.57 20.77
CA TYR A 597 -4.48 26.93 22.16
C TYR A 597 -5.91 26.62 22.53
N PHE A 598 -6.08 26.14 23.75
CA PHE A 598 -7.36 25.72 24.28
C PHE A 598 -7.63 26.45 25.59
N TYR A 599 -8.91 26.71 25.85
CA TYR A 599 -9.37 27.21 27.13
C TYR A 599 -10.58 26.41 27.57
N GLN A 600 -10.80 26.38 28.87
CA GLN A 600 -12.04 25.88 29.45
C GLN A 600 -12.72 27.01 30.22
N PRO A 601 -14.05 27.10 30.21
CA PRO A 601 -14.75 28.09 31.00
C PRO A 601 -14.63 27.81 32.50
N VAL A 602 -14.30 28.82 33.30
CA VAL A 602 -14.23 28.74 34.77
C VAL A 602 -15.57 29.08 35.42
N TYR A 603 -16.60 28.32 35.04
CA TYR A 603 -17.92 28.39 35.66
C TYR A 603 -18.64 27.05 35.59
N ASP A 604 -19.56 26.82 36.51
CA ASP A 604 -20.26 25.54 36.65
C ASP A 604 -21.33 25.31 35.57
N ALA A 605 -21.53 24.05 35.19
CA ALA A 605 -22.57 23.64 34.26
C ALA A 605 -23.98 23.91 34.85
N PRO A 606 -25.01 24.09 33.98
CA PRO A 606 -26.34 24.42 34.45
C PRO A 606 -26.96 23.20 35.14
N GLY A 607 -27.52 23.41 36.34
CA GLY A 607 -28.18 22.35 37.11
C GLY A 607 -27.25 21.47 37.95
N SER A 608 -25.97 21.84 38.11
CA SER A 608 -25.06 21.23 39.10
C SER A 608 -25.66 21.30 40.51
N ASP A 609 -25.41 20.28 41.33
CA ASP A 609 -25.85 20.29 42.73
C ASP A 609 -25.21 21.48 43.46
N PRO A 610 -25.97 22.30 44.22
CA PRO A 610 -25.41 23.38 45.01
C PRO A 610 -24.23 22.98 45.91
N GLU A 611 -24.18 21.72 46.38
CA GLU A 611 -23.07 21.20 47.19
C GLU A 611 -21.80 20.91 46.36
N ASP A 612 -21.94 20.76 45.03
CA ASP A 612 -20.88 20.38 44.09
C ASP A 612 -20.34 21.56 43.25
N LEU A 613 -20.78 22.79 43.52
CA LEU A 613 -20.34 23.97 42.78
C LEU A 613 -18.84 24.23 42.97
N ASN A 614 -18.12 24.36 41.87
CA ASN A 614 -16.69 24.68 41.86
C ASN A 614 -16.45 26.20 41.83
N PHE A 615 -17.36 26.97 41.24
CA PHE A 615 -17.30 28.41 41.06
C PHE A 615 -18.54 29.13 41.62
N PRO A 616 -18.84 28.99 42.93
CA PRO A 616 -20.02 29.59 43.55
C PRO A 616 -20.02 31.13 43.44
N ASP A 617 -21.18 31.73 43.19
CA ASP A 617 -21.43 33.18 43.12
C ASP A 617 -20.57 33.97 42.11
N THR A 618 -20.00 33.33 41.10
CA THR A 618 -19.13 33.98 40.10
C THR A 618 -19.89 34.61 38.93
N ALA A 619 -21.13 34.17 38.66
CA ALA A 619 -21.94 34.65 37.54
C ALA A 619 -22.03 36.20 37.39
N PRO A 620 -22.22 36.99 38.47
CA PRO A 620 -22.32 38.45 38.35
C PRO A 620 -21.03 39.14 37.87
N ILE A 621 -19.90 38.42 37.90
CA ILE A 621 -18.56 38.91 37.54
C ILE A 621 -18.26 38.60 36.07
N LEU A 622 -18.98 37.65 35.46
CA LEU A 622 -18.77 37.26 34.07
C LEU A 622 -19.34 38.31 33.12
N VAL A 623 -18.54 38.62 32.09
CA VAL A 623 -18.96 39.52 31.01
C VAL A 623 -20.22 38.98 30.34
N ASP A 624 -21.18 39.86 30.04
CA ASP A 624 -22.44 39.58 29.33
C ASP A 624 -23.50 38.81 30.14
N PHE A 625 -23.22 38.40 31.38
CA PHE A 625 -24.25 37.87 32.27
C PHE A 625 -25.15 39.01 32.79
N ASN A 626 -26.47 38.89 32.53
CA ASN A 626 -27.46 39.88 32.96
C ASN A 626 -28.71 39.17 33.51
N MET A 627 -29.26 39.72 34.60
CA MET A 627 -30.55 39.26 35.12
C MET A 627 -31.72 39.80 34.26
N PRO A 628 -32.84 39.07 34.18
CA PRO A 628 -34.06 39.56 33.55
C PRO A 628 -34.52 40.91 34.14
N PRO A 629 -35.16 41.78 33.35
CA PRO A 629 -35.69 43.05 33.86
C PRO A 629 -36.62 42.84 35.06
N ASN A 630 -36.34 43.52 36.18
CA ASN A 630 -37.05 43.43 37.47
C ASN A 630 -36.85 42.13 38.28
N ALA A 631 -35.91 41.26 37.90
CA ALA A 631 -35.51 40.11 38.71
C ALA A 631 -34.33 40.46 39.63
N ASP A 632 -34.40 39.98 40.88
CA ASP A 632 -33.29 40.08 41.83
C ASP A 632 -32.29 38.94 41.58
N ILE A 633 -31.00 39.23 41.66
CA ILE A 633 -29.93 38.24 41.52
C ILE A 633 -29.90 37.26 42.70
N ASP A 634 -30.42 37.69 43.84
CA ASP A 634 -30.55 36.87 45.05
C ASP A 634 -31.83 36.00 45.01
N ASP A 635 -32.69 36.12 43.98
CA ASP A 635 -33.84 35.22 43.76
C ASP A 635 -33.39 33.91 43.08
N PRO A 636 -33.46 32.75 43.76
CA PRO A 636 -32.88 31.50 43.25
C PRO A 636 -33.49 31.01 41.93
N GLU A 637 -34.79 31.20 41.72
CA GLU A 637 -35.48 30.75 40.50
C GLU A 637 -35.13 31.63 39.30
N SER A 638 -35.20 32.96 39.45
CA SER A 638 -34.81 33.89 38.39
C SER A 638 -33.33 33.76 38.04
N TYR A 639 -32.46 33.59 39.04
CA TYR A 639 -31.03 33.34 38.84
C TYR A 639 -30.79 32.06 38.04
N LYS A 640 -31.45 30.95 38.42
CA LYS A 640 -31.30 29.66 37.73
C LYS A 640 -31.70 29.74 36.26
N VAL A 641 -32.79 30.45 35.94
CA VAL A 641 -33.24 30.66 34.55
C VAL A 641 -32.21 31.47 33.76
N ALA A 642 -31.72 32.58 34.33
CA ALA A 642 -30.70 33.42 33.68
C ALA A 642 -29.38 32.68 33.48
N TRP A 643 -28.94 31.92 34.50
CA TRP A 643 -27.72 31.11 34.46
C TRP A 643 -27.79 30.03 33.39
N THR A 644 -28.91 29.31 33.34
CA THR A 644 -29.13 28.27 32.32
C THR A 644 -29.08 28.85 30.91
N ALA A 645 -29.69 30.02 30.70
CA ALA A 645 -29.65 30.71 29.41
C ALA A 645 -28.23 31.17 29.02
N PHE A 646 -27.46 31.70 29.98
CA PHE A 646 -26.09 32.14 29.75
C PHE A 646 -25.13 30.98 29.41
N VAL A 647 -25.19 29.88 30.19
CA VAL A 647 -24.31 28.73 29.99
C VAL A 647 -24.67 27.94 28.72
N ALA A 648 -25.97 27.86 28.37
CA ALA A 648 -26.40 27.25 27.13
C ALA A 648 -25.98 28.03 25.87
N ASN A 649 -25.71 29.33 25.99
CA ASN A 649 -25.22 30.15 24.89
C ASN A 649 -23.71 29.94 24.66
N LEU A 650 -23.36 29.09 23.68
CA LEU A 650 -21.97 28.82 23.30
C LEU A 650 -21.22 30.04 22.75
N ALA A 651 -21.91 31.12 22.40
CA ALA A 651 -21.36 32.38 21.91
C ALA A 651 -21.64 33.54 22.89
N ASN A 652 -21.69 33.28 24.19
CA ASN A 652 -21.79 34.34 25.19
C ASN A 652 -20.56 35.26 25.18
N GLY A 653 -20.71 36.49 25.69
CA GLY A 653 -19.64 37.49 25.66
C GLY A 653 -18.33 37.04 26.32
N TYR A 654 -18.40 36.23 27.38
CA TYR A 654 -17.24 35.61 28.01
C TYR A 654 -16.47 34.69 27.05
N ARG A 655 -17.14 33.71 26.42
CA ARG A 655 -16.52 32.75 25.48
C ARG A 655 -15.99 33.45 24.24
N ASN A 656 -16.73 34.44 23.72
CA ASN A 656 -16.25 35.24 22.59
C ASN A 656 -14.95 35.96 22.93
N LYS A 657 -14.84 36.53 24.14
CA LYS A 657 -13.61 37.21 24.56
C LYS A 657 -12.46 36.24 24.78
N MET A 658 -12.72 35.06 25.33
CA MET A 658 -11.69 34.02 25.44
C MET A 658 -11.21 33.53 24.08
N ASN A 659 -12.12 33.28 23.13
CA ASN A 659 -11.79 32.95 21.75
C ASN A 659 -10.92 34.02 21.10
N GLU A 660 -11.20 35.31 21.34
CA GLU A 660 -10.38 36.42 20.84
C GLU A 660 -8.97 36.42 21.47
N LEU A 661 -8.85 36.11 22.76
CA LEU A 661 -7.57 36.11 23.47
C LEU A 661 -6.65 34.95 23.06
N ILE A 662 -7.19 33.76 22.79
CA ILE A 662 -6.39 32.61 22.34
C ILE A 662 -5.99 32.70 20.86
N HIS A 663 -6.66 33.56 20.10
CA HIS A 663 -6.36 33.87 18.70
C HIS A 663 -5.93 35.35 18.55
N PRO A 664 -4.78 35.75 19.12
CA PRO A 664 -4.35 37.14 19.07
C PRO A 664 -4.12 37.57 17.61
N PRO A 665 -4.48 38.80 17.23
CA PRO A 665 -4.36 39.28 15.85
C PRO A 665 -2.91 39.40 15.35
N GLU A 666 -1.92 39.34 16.26
CA GLU A 666 -0.49 39.46 15.95
C GLU A 666 0.18 38.13 15.59
N GLU A 667 -0.40 36.97 15.95
CA GLU A 667 0.15 35.65 15.64
C GLU A 667 -0.98 34.76 15.10
N GLU A 668 -0.97 34.50 13.79
CA GLU A 668 -2.02 33.69 13.18
C GLU A 668 -1.98 32.26 13.73
N PRO A 669 -3.12 31.70 14.19
CA PRO A 669 -3.19 30.34 14.73
C PRO A 669 -2.60 29.29 13.78
N PHE A 670 -2.72 29.56 12.48
CA PHE A 670 -2.21 28.74 11.40
C PHE A 670 -0.68 28.73 11.30
N GLU A 671 0.02 29.80 11.66
CA GLU A 671 1.49 29.78 11.73
C GLU A 671 1.99 28.83 12.80
N ARG A 672 1.36 28.84 13.98
CA ARG A 672 1.69 27.90 15.07
C ARG A 672 1.42 26.46 14.65
N ARG A 673 0.26 26.22 14.01
CA ARG A 673 -0.10 24.90 13.49
C ARG A 673 0.92 24.43 12.45
N ASN A 674 1.35 25.32 11.56
CA ASN A 674 2.40 25.03 10.58
C ASN A 674 3.71 24.61 11.24
N ARG A 675 4.15 25.26 12.33
CA ARG A 675 5.35 24.84 13.07
C ARG A 675 5.22 23.42 13.66
N PHE A 676 4.05 23.06 14.19
CA PHE A 676 3.79 21.69 14.67
C PHE A 676 3.86 20.67 13.53
N LEU A 677 3.22 20.98 12.40
CA LEU A 677 3.22 20.11 11.23
C LEU A 677 4.63 19.96 10.64
N ASP A 678 5.42 21.03 10.57
CA ASP A 678 6.82 20.97 10.13
C ASP A 678 7.68 20.12 11.07
N HIS A 679 7.44 20.19 12.38
CA HIS A 679 8.10 19.30 13.33
C HIS A 679 7.74 17.82 13.09
N LEU A 680 6.46 17.52 12.85
CA LEU A 680 6.00 16.16 12.59
C LEU A 680 6.53 15.61 11.26
N LEU A 681 6.48 16.42 10.20
CA LEU A 681 7.03 16.10 8.88
C LEU A 681 8.56 15.94 8.90
N GLY A 682 9.24 16.75 9.73
CA GLY A 682 10.68 16.65 9.94
C GLY A 682 11.14 15.30 10.48
N ARG A 683 10.29 14.55 11.19
CA ARG A 683 10.59 13.16 11.61
C ARG A 683 10.77 12.21 10.44
N PHE A 684 10.16 12.53 9.30
CA PHE A 684 10.28 11.79 8.05
C PHE A 684 11.26 12.44 7.07
N SER A 685 12.02 13.44 7.51
CA SER A 685 12.92 14.25 6.67
C SER A 685 12.19 14.97 5.52
N GLU A 686 10.91 15.32 5.71
CA GLU A 686 10.12 16.03 4.71
C GLU A 686 10.08 17.54 5.00
N SER A 687 10.11 18.36 3.93
CA SER A 687 10.03 19.81 4.01
C SER A 687 9.18 20.37 2.86
N PHE A 688 8.27 21.28 3.19
CA PHE A 688 7.42 21.98 2.19
C PHE A 688 8.10 23.23 1.61
N ALA A 689 9.29 23.61 2.09
CA ALA A 689 9.95 24.86 1.70
C ALA A 689 10.38 24.88 0.23
N ASP A 690 11.01 23.81 -0.27
CA ASP A 690 11.47 23.72 -1.65
C ASP A 690 10.30 23.64 -2.64
N TYR A 691 9.20 23.03 -2.23
CA TYR A 691 7.98 22.89 -3.02
C TYR A 691 7.21 24.22 -3.12
N ALA A 692 7.19 25.04 -2.06
CA ALA A 692 6.63 26.39 -2.13
C ALA A 692 7.37 27.27 -3.16
N VAL A 693 8.70 27.12 -3.24
CA VAL A 693 9.52 27.80 -4.27
C VAL A 693 9.24 27.25 -5.66
N MET A 694 9.01 25.93 -5.79
CA MET A 694 8.68 25.29 -7.06
C MET A 694 7.29 25.67 -7.57
N MET A 695 6.28 25.76 -6.70
CA MET A 695 4.95 26.33 -7.03
C MET A 695 5.08 27.74 -7.58
N TYR A 696 5.85 28.58 -6.89
CA TYR A 696 6.11 29.96 -7.34
C TYR A 696 6.77 30.02 -8.73
N LYS A 697 7.57 29.02 -9.10
CA LYS A 697 8.21 28.93 -10.43
C LYS A 697 7.28 28.35 -11.50
N PHE A 698 6.47 27.33 -11.19
CA PHE A 698 5.61 26.64 -12.15
C PHE A 698 4.40 27.47 -12.58
N THR A 699 3.83 28.28 -11.70
CA THR A 699 2.67 29.11 -12.04
C THR A 699 3.03 30.26 -12.98
N GLY A 700 4.31 30.63 -13.06
CA GLY A 700 4.81 31.69 -13.95
C GLY A 700 4.17 33.05 -13.65
N ASN A 701 4.87 34.13 -13.98
CA ASN A 701 4.31 35.49 -13.86
C ASN A 701 3.07 35.76 -14.75
N GLN A 702 2.46 34.74 -15.38
CA GLN A 702 1.31 34.91 -16.27
C GLN A 702 -0.04 34.84 -15.57
N PHE A 703 -0.07 34.35 -14.32
CA PHE A 703 -1.17 34.58 -13.37
C PHE A 703 -0.62 35.33 -12.15
N GLU A 704 -0.26 36.60 -12.33
CA GLU A 704 -0.02 37.54 -11.21
C GLU A 704 -1.31 37.90 -10.43
N SER A 705 -2.40 37.15 -10.58
CA SER A 705 -3.69 37.45 -9.95
C SER A 705 -4.19 36.32 -9.04
N ALA A 706 -4.16 36.60 -7.73
CA ALA A 706 -5.01 36.07 -6.63
C ALA A 706 -4.90 34.55 -6.34
N GLU A 707 -4.29 34.03 -5.28
CA GLU A 707 -3.75 34.54 -4.02
C GLU A 707 -2.54 33.67 -3.65
N LYS A 708 -1.58 34.19 -2.87
CA LYS A 708 -0.64 33.29 -2.17
C LYS A 708 -1.49 32.37 -1.30
N LYS A 709 -1.28 31.04 -1.35
CA LYS A 709 -1.95 30.11 -0.43
C LYS A 709 -1.89 30.66 0.99
N THR A 710 -3.04 30.71 1.64
CA THR A 710 -3.16 31.17 3.01
C THR A 710 -2.42 30.22 3.95
N ALA A 711 -2.06 30.70 5.15
CA ALA A 711 -1.42 29.85 6.15
C ALA A 711 -2.31 28.65 6.55
N GLU A 712 -3.63 28.82 6.48
CA GLU A 712 -4.63 27.77 6.69
C GLU A 712 -4.58 26.69 5.61
N GLU A 713 -4.59 27.07 4.33
CA GLU A 713 -4.49 26.13 3.21
C GLU A 713 -3.21 25.31 3.29
N ILE A 714 -2.07 25.95 3.60
CA ILE A 714 -0.78 25.26 3.77
C ILE A 714 -0.84 24.26 4.94
N ALA A 715 -1.47 24.63 6.06
CA ALA A 715 -1.61 23.73 7.20
C ALA A 715 -2.48 22.52 6.85
N ASN A 716 -3.59 22.74 6.14
CA ASN A 716 -4.48 21.68 5.67
C ASN A 716 -3.77 20.73 4.68
N ASP A 717 -2.99 21.27 3.75
CA ASP A 717 -2.19 20.51 2.78
C ASP A 717 -1.15 19.63 3.48
N LYS A 718 -0.39 20.22 4.43
CA LYS A 718 0.59 19.48 5.24
C LYS A 718 -0.07 18.37 6.07
N GLN A 719 -1.23 18.63 6.65
CA GLN A 719 -2.00 17.65 7.42
C GLN A 719 -2.53 16.52 6.53
N ALA A 720 -3.03 16.84 5.33
CA ALA A 720 -3.45 15.85 4.34
C ALA A 720 -2.28 14.98 3.86
N PHE A 721 -1.11 15.59 3.64
CA PHE A 721 0.11 14.87 3.28
C PHE A 721 0.60 13.97 4.42
N LEU A 722 0.67 14.49 5.65
CA LEU A 722 1.12 13.76 6.85
C LEU A 722 0.22 12.56 7.14
N SER A 723 -1.09 12.72 7.11
CA SER A 723 -2.06 11.63 7.37
C SER A 723 -1.96 10.49 6.35
N ASN A 724 -1.57 10.79 5.11
CA ASN A 724 -1.39 9.81 4.03
C ASN A 724 0.08 9.39 3.83
N TYR A 725 1.00 9.86 4.66
CA TYR A 725 2.44 9.72 4.41
C TYR A 725 2.91 8.27 4.24
N HIS A 726 2.47 7.35 5.10
CA HIS A 726 2.74 5.91 4.99
C HIS A 726 2.44 5.34 3.59
N VAL A 727 1.27 5.66 3.00
CA VAL A 727 0.89 5.21 1.65
C VAL A 727 1.71 5.89 0.57
N LEU A 728 1.97 7.19 0.71
CA LEU A 728 2.72 7.99 -0.27
C LEU A 728 4.20 7.63 -0.32
N SER A 729 4.79 7.35 0.85
CA SER A 729 6.17 6.93 0.99
C SER A 729 6.36 5.51 0.44
N TYR A 730 5.51 4.57 0.84
CA TYR A 730 5.53 3.19 0.35
C TYR A 730 5.44 3.15 -1.18
N ASN A 731 4.46 3.86 -1.75
CA ASN A 731 4.19 3.83 -3.19
C ASN A 731 4.97 4.86 -4.01
N ARG A 732 6.05 5.48 -3.50
CA ARG A 732 6.76 6.58 -4.20
C ARG A 732 7.12 6.29 -5.66
N GLY A 733 7.58 5.07 -5.94
CA GLY A 733 8.03 4.61 -7.27
C GLY A 733 6.97 3.87 -8.05
N LYS A 734 5.73 3.82 -7.56
CA LYS A 734 4.65 3.02 -8.16
C LYS A 734 4.15 3.66 -9.46
N GLY A 735 4.13 2.85 -10.52
CA GLY A 735 3.52 3.16 -11.79
C GLY A 735 1.98 3.18 -11.73
N GLN A 736 1.37 3.60 -12.82
CA GLN A 736 -0.06 3.59 -13.07
C GLN A 736 -0.58 2.15 -13.01
N TYR A 737 -1.60 1.95 -12.17
CA TYR A 737 -2.24 0.67 -12.02
C TYR A 737 -3.08 0.34 -13.25
N VAL A 738 -2.79 -0.81 -13.87
CA VAL A 738 -3.60 -1.35 -14.97
C VAL A 738 -4.39 -2.56 -14.47
N LYS A 739 -5.64 -2.66 -14.92
CA LYS A 739 -6.56 -3.74 -14.56
C LYS A 739 -5.95 -5.10 -14.90
N CYS A 740 -5.72 -5.96 -13.91
CA CYS A 740 -5.41 -7.35 -14.18
C CYS A 740 -6.64 -8.02 -14.86
N CYS A 741 -6.50 -8.45 -16.12
CA CYS A 741 -7.54 -9.16 -16.86
C CYS A 741 -7.04 -10.54 -17.33
N PRO A 742 -7.00 -11.56 -16.45
CA PRO A 742 -6.54 -12.91 -16.81
C PRO A 742 -7.37 -13.59 -17.92
N THR A 743 -8.62 -13.17 -18.12
CA THR A 743 -9.61 -13.81 -19.01
C THR A 743 -10.20 -12.88 -20.08
N GLY A 744 -9.61 -11.70 -20.30
CA GLY A 744 -10.00 -10.76 -21.37
C GLY A 744 -11.34 -10.00 -21.19
N SER A 745 -12.23 -10.42 -20.29
CA SER A 745 -13.53 -9.75 -20.05
C SER A 745 -13.45 -8.72 -18.91
N CYS A 746 -13.07 -7.48 -19.24
CA CYS A 746 -12.72 -6.44 -18.30
C CYS A 746 -13.90 -5.56 -17.80
N ASN A 747 -14.93 -6.13 -17.12
CA ASN A 747 -16.02 -5.30 -16.54
C ASN A 747 -16.03 -5.11 -15.02
N VAL A 748 -15.09 -5.66 -14.24
CA VAL A 748 -15.08 -5.42 -12.77
C VAL A 748 -13.68 -4.98 -12.31
N PRO A 749 -13.50 -3.82 -11.64
CA PRO A 749 -12.23 -3.54 -10.95
C PRO A 749 -11.91 -4.73 -10.02
N VAL A 750 -10.63 -5.08 -9.85
CA VAL A 750 -10.25 -6.09 -8.86
C VAL A 750 -10.85 -5.62 -7.53
N PRO A 751 -11.84 -6.34 -6.97
CA PRO A 751 -12.56 -5.83 -5.81
C PRO A 751 -11.55 -5.67 -4.69
N PHE A 752 -11.60 -4.51 -4.03
CA PHE A 752 -10.97 -4.35 -2.73
C PHE A 752 -11.41 -5.53 -1.86
N PRO A 753 -10.50 -6.19 -1.12
CA PRO A 753 -10.84 -7.39 -0.37
C PRO A 753 -12.06 -7.14 0.49
N ALA A 754 -13.03 -8.06 0.50
CA ALA A 754 -14.27 -7.88 1.28
C ALA A 754 -14.00 -7.69 2.78
N ASN A 755 -12.87 -8.25 3.25
CA ASN A 755 -12.32 -8.04 4.59
C ASN A 755 -10.85 -7.60 4.44
N PRO A 756 -10.57 -6.30 4.29
CA PRO A 756 -9.22 -5.81 4.14
C PRO A 756 -8.42 -6.00 5.44
N VAL A 757 -7.18 -6.44 5.31
CA VAL A 757 -6.20 -6.34 6.41
C VAL A 757 -5.51 -4.98 6.37
N PRO A 758 -4.91 -4.49 7.47
CA PRO A 758 -4.13 -3.25 7.48
C PRO A 758 -3.16 -3.11 6.29
N ASP A 759 -2.51 -4.21 5.93
CA ASP A 759 -1.57 -4.30 4.81
C ASP A 759 -2.22 -4.01 3.44
N ASP A 760 -3.49 -4.37 3.26
CA ASP A 760 -4.20 -4.12 2.01
C ASP A 760 -4.33 -2.62 1.76
N PHE A 761 -4.32 -1.77 2.80
CA PHE A 761 -4.43 -0.32 2.61
C PHE A 761 -3.16 0.34 2.08
N LEU A 762 -1.99 -0.30 2.18
CA LEU A 762 -0.74 0.17 1.58
C LEU A 762 -0.65 -0.23 0.10
N GLU A 763 -1.10 -1.45 -0.23
CA GLU A 763 -1.07 -2.00 -1.59
C GLU A 763 -2.23 -1.55 -2.46
N TYR A 764 -3.45 -1.55 -1.90
CA TYR A 764 -4.67 -1.06 -2.53
C TYR A 764 -4.82 0.40 -2.22
N ASP A 765 -4.46 1.19 -3.21
CA ASP A 765 -4.70 2.61 -3.24
C ASP A 765 -6.17 2.94 -2.91
N ARG A 766 -6.42 3.64 -1.80
CA ARG A 766 -7.79 3.97 -1.34
C ARG A 766 -8.50 5.02 -2.18
N TYR A 767 -7.76 5.77 -3.00
CA TYR A 767 -8.37 6.73 -3.90
C TYR A 767 -9.19 5.94 -4.92
N SER A 768 -10.50 5.90 -4.70
CA SER A 768 -11.48 5.20 -5.54
C SER A 768 -11.67 5.93 -6.87
N ILE A 769 -10.57 6.13 -7.60
CA ILE A 769 -10.53 6.83 -8.87
C ILE A 769 -10.80 5.80 -9.96
N PRO A 770 -11.85 5.99 -10.79
CA PRO A 770 -12.21 5.04 -11.84
C PRO A 770 -11.08 4.90 -12.87
N LEU A 771 -10.77 3.66 -13.25
CA LEU A 771 -9.79 3.35 -14.29
C LEU A 771 -10.22 3.92 -15.66
N PRO A 772 -9.28 4.40 -16.51
CA PRO A 772 -7.81 4.26 -16.42
C PRO A 772 -7.10 5.32 -15.56
N ALA A 773 -7.82 6.12 -14.77
CA ALA A 773 -7.31 7.34 -14.18
C ALA A 773 -6.56 7.25 -12.83
N ASN A 774 -6.06 6.08 -12.41
CA ASN A 774 -5.31 6.02 -11.14
C ASN A 774 -3.91 6.66 -11.33
N PRO A 775 -3.59 7.81 -10.71
CA PRO A 775 -2.30 8.47 -10.92
C PRO A 775 -1.15 7.68 -10.29
N THR A 776 0.07 7.86 -10.84
CA THR A 776 1.29 7.25 -10.30
C THR A 776 1.53 7.67 -8.84
N GLY A 777 2.31 6.90 -8.09
CA GLY A 777 2.64 7.25 -6.71
C GLY A 777 3.39 8.57 -6.60
N LEU A 778 4.34 8.82 -7.52
CA LEU A 778 5.04 10.10 -7.63
C LEU A 778 4.07 11.26 -7.87
N HIS A 779 3.08 11.07 -8.74
CA HIS A 779 2.06 12.06 -9.01
C HIS A 779 1.27 12.40 -7.75
N LYS A 780 0.72 11.39 -7.05
CA LYS A 780 -0.06 11.61 -5.82
C LYS A 780 0.73 12.38 -4.77
N ARG A 781 1.98 11.97 -4.59
CA ARG A 781 2.88 12.59 -3.64
C ARG A 781 3.13 14.05 -3.99
N ALA A 782 3.52 14.33 -5.24
CA ALA A 782 3.78 15.70 -5.68
C ALA A 782 2.49 16.55 -5.67
N SER A 783 1.34 16.02 -6.07
CA SER A 783 0.06 16.75 -5.99
C SER A 783 -0.27 17.14 -4.55
N LEU A 784 -0.16 16.22 -3.59
CA LEU A 784 -0.43 16.55 -2.18
C LEU A 784 0.60 17.51 -1.58
N MET A 785 1.88 17.41 -1.96
CA MET A 785 2.90 18.37 -1.53
C MET A 785 2.65 19.78 -2.07
N LEU A 786 2.11 19.89 -3.29
CA LEU A 786 1.73 21.17 -3.90
C LEU A 786 0.32 21.60 -3.45
N GLY A 787 -0.40 20.76 -2.70
CA GLY A 787 -1.79 20.94 -2.30
C GLY A 787 -2.75 21.08 -3.48
N MET A 788 -2.52 20.25 -4.49
CA MET A 788 -3.38 20.07 -5.67
C MET A 788 -4.25 18.82 -5.49
N SER A 789 -5.43 18.84 -6.13
CA SER A 789 -6.35 17.70 -6.12
C SER A 789 -5.77 16.49 -6.87
N ILE A 790 -5.80 15.31 -6.25
CA ILE A 790 -5.40 14.04 -6.90
C ILE A 790 -6.50 13.55 -7.87
N THR A 791 -7.76 13.93 -7.65
CA THR A 791 -8.94 13.34 -8.35
C THR A 791 -9.30 14.03 -9.67
N ASP A 792 -8.87 15.28 -9.87
CA ASP A 792 -9.31 16.09 -11.03
C ASP A 792 -8.66 15.70 -12.37
N ASN A 793 -7.79 14.68 -12.36
CA ASN A 793 -7.08 14.20 -13.56
C ASN A 793 -7.78 13.05 -14.30
N SER A 794 -8.89 12.51 -13.77
CA SER A 794 -9.62 11.39 -14.40
C SER A 794 -10.30 11.73 -15.71
N TRP A 795 -10.50 13.02 -15.92
CA TRP A 795 -10.87 13.58 -17.19
C TRP A 795 -9.66 14.40 -17.59
N MET A 796 -8.84 13.86 -18.48
CA MET A 796 -8.19 14.72 -19.45
C MET A 796 -9.18 15.84 -19.80
N VAL A 797 -8.68 17.07 -19.92
CA VAL A 797 -9.43 18.23 -20.44
C VAL A 797 -10.34 17.87 -21.63
N LEU A 798 -9.99 16.79 -22.37
CA LEU A 798 -10.74 16.07 -23.40
C LEU A 798 -12.24 15.83 -23.20
N ASN A 799 -12.81 15.87 -21.98
CA ASN A 799 -14.27 15.76 -21.81
C ASN A 799 -14.93 16.93 -21.07
N LYS A 800 -14.16 17.76 -20.35
CA LYS A 800 -14.75 18.99 -19.77
C LYS A 800 -14.92 20.03 -20.87
N PHE A 801 -13.97 20.16 -21.79
CA PHE A 801 -14.09 21.07 -22.93
C PHE A 801 -14.31 20.28 -24.21
N THR A 802 -15.38 20.61 -24.93
CA THR A 802 -15.67 20.01 -26.22
C THR A 802 -15.98 21.09 -27.24
N VAL A 803 -15.44 20.95 -28.44
CA VAL A 803 -15.88 21.72 -29.59
C VAL A 803 -16.88 20.87 -30.35
N VAL A 804 -18.11 21.35 -30.48
CA VAL A 804 -19.21 20.62 -31.12
C VAL A 804 -19.57 21.28 -32.45
N PRO A 805 -19.65 20.54 -33.56
CA PRO A 805 -20.12 21.09 -34.82
C PRO A 805 -21.61 21.39 -34.76
N GLN A 806 -22.01 22.60 -35.17
CA GLN A 806 -23.40 23.04 -35.23
C GLN A 806 -23.61 23.93 -36.46
N ALA A 807 -24.54 23.54 -37.34
CA ALA A 807 -24.92 24.29 -38.54
C ALA A 807 -23.74 24.65 -39.49
N GLY A 808 -22.73 23.77 -39.60
CA GLY A 808 -21.55 24.01 -40.44
C GLY A 808 -20.49 24.93 -39.82
N GLN A 809 -20.67 25.31 -38.56
CA GLN A 809 -19.73 26.05 -37.72
C GLN A 809 -19.46 25.26 -36.43
N PHE A 810 -18.67 25.81 -35.51
CA PHE A 810 -18.26 25.18 -34.27
C PHE A 810 -18.71 25.98 -33.05
N LYS A 811 -19.03 25.31 -31.94
CA LYS A 811 -19.27 25.95 -30.63
C LYS A 811 -18.45 25.27 -29.56
N PHE A 812 -18.07 26.00 -28.51
CA PHE A 812 -17.49 25.35 -27.34
C PHE A 812 -18.57 25.00 -26.32
N VAL A 813 -18.37 23.87 -25.62
CA VAL A 813 -19.18 23.42 -24.49
C VAL A 813 -18.23 23.01 -23.38
N PHE A 814 -18.39 23.63 -22.21
CA PHE A 814 -17.66 23.31 -21.00
C PHE A 814 -18.57 22.60 -19.99
N GLN A 815 -18.22 21.39 -19.55
CA GLN A 815 -18.94 20.63 -18.54
C GLN A 815 -18.24 20.78 -17.18
N TYR A 816 -18.91 21.45 -16.23
CA TYR A 816 -18.38 21.66 -14.87
C TYR A 816 -18.94 20.67 -13.84
N ASP A 817 -20.02 19.97 -14.18
CA ASP A 817 -20.61 18.90 -13.37
C ASP A 817 -21.34 17.93 -14.32
N PRO A 818 -21.40 16.61 -14.06
CA PRO A 818 -22.20 15.63 -14.79
C PRO A 818 -23.57 16.13 -15.32
N GLY A 819 -24.27 16.95 -14.54
CA GLY A 819 -25.57 17.51 -14.91
C GLY A 819 -25.53 18.86 -15.63
N HIS A 820 -24.40 19.58 -15.64
CA HIS A 820 -24.37 21.00 -16.00
C HIS A 820 -23.21 21.38 -16.95
N THR A 821 -23.55 22.21 -17.93
CA THR A 821 -22.64 22.69 -18.97
C THR A 821 -22.75 24.20 -19.17
N LEU A 822 -21.73 24.78 -19.79
CA LEU A 822 -21.61 26.18 -20.17
C LEU A 822 -21.24 26.22 -21.65
N SER A 823 -22.13 26.73 -22.49
CA SER A 823 -21.95 26.72 -23.95
C SER A 823 -21.80 28.12 -24.50
N SER A 824 -20.98 28.28 -25.55
CA SER A 824 -20.88 29.55 -26.29
C SER A 824 -22.20 29.93 -26.95
N THR A 825 -22.51 31.23 -26.94
CA THR A 825 -23.64 31.79 -27.69
C THR A 825 -23.30 32.07 -29.15
N VAL A 826 -22.00 32.25 -29.43
CA VAL A 826 -21.44 32.49 -30.77
C VAL A 826 -21.00 31.17 -31.39
N LEU A 827 -21.22 31.04 -32.70
CA LEU A 827 -20.70 29.96 -33.53
C LEU A 827 -19.44 30.45 -34.28
N TYR A 828 -18.37 29.68 -34.22
CA TYR A 828 -17.04 29.96 -34.77
C TYR A 828 -16.83 29.27 -36.11
N ALA A 829 -16.05 29.87 -37.02
CA ALA A 829 -15.87 29.32 -38.36
C ALA A 829 -14.94 28.10 -38.35
N THR A 830 -13.99 28.05 -37.41
CA THR A 830 -13.02 26.95 -37.25
C THR A 830 -12.99 26.41 -35.82
N GLU A 831 -12.50 25.19 -35.66
CA GLU A 831 -12.29 24.57 -34.35
C GLU A 831 -11.25 25.36 -33.51
N GLN A 832 -10.21 25.89 -34.15
CA GLN A 832 -9.18 26.72 -33.49
C GLN A 832 -9.75 28.02 -32.91
N GLU A 833 -10.65 28.70 -33.64
CA GLU A 833 -11.32 29.90 -33.12
C GLU A 833 -12.21 29.58 -31.91
N ALA A 834 -12.87 28.42 -31.92
CA ALA A 834 -13.67 27.96 -30.78
C ALA A 834 -12.80 27.67 -29.55
N PHE A 835 -11.61 27.09 -29.74
CA PHE A 835 -10.64 26.87 -28.66
C PHE A 835 -10.07 28.17 -28.10
N ALA A 836 -9.68 29.13 -28.95
CA ALA A 836 -9.19 30.44 -28.49
C ALA A 836 -10.25 31.19 -27.65
N ALA A 837 -11.53 31.04 -27.99
CA ALA A 837 -12.61 31.60 -27.20
C ALA A 837 -12.77 30.93 -25.82
N MET A 838 -12.37 29.67 -25.65
CA MET A 838 -12.35 29.04 -24.33
C MET A 838 -11.32 29.69 -23.40
N GLU A 839 -10.15 30.09 -23.91
CA GLU A 839 -9.14 30.79 -23.10
C GLU A 839 -9.69 32.11 -22.56
N THR A 840 -10.44 32.84 -23.40
CA THR A 840 -11.13 34.07 -22.97
C THR A 840 -12.17 33.78 -21.87
N LEU A 841 -12.86 32.63 -21.91
CA LEU A 841 -13.78 32.25 -20.84
C LEU A 841 -13.05 32.09 -19.50
N VAL A 842 -11.92 31.38 -19.51
CA VAL A 842 -11.09 31.16 -18.31
C VAL A 842 -10.61 32.49 -17.74
N GLU A 843 -10.12 33.39 -18.59
CA GLU A 843 -9.69 34.73 -18.16
C GLU A 843 -10.82 35.54 -17.50
N ILE A 844 -12.04 35.48 -18.04
CA ILE A 844 -13.19 36.21 -17.47
C ILE A 844 -13.54 35.66 -16.09
N VAL A 845 -13.53 34.32 -15.94
CA VAL A 845 -13.84 33.65 -14.67
C VAL A 845 -12.74 33.88 -13.64
N ALA A 846 -11.48 33.96 -14.07
CA ALA A 846 -10.33 34.25 -13.22
C ALA A 846 -10.34 35.68 -12.66
N LYS A 847 -10.80 36.66 -13.45
CA LYS A 847 -10.85 38.08 -13.07
C LYS A 847 -11.92 38.45 -12.03
N GLU A 848 -12.83 37.55 -11.66
CA GLU A 848 -13.79 37.82 -10.59
C GLU A 848 -13.19 37.57 -9.20
N ASP A 849 -12.80 38.67 -8.55
CA ASP A 849 -12.46 38.73 -7.13
C ASP A 849 -13.67 38.38 -6.24
N MET A 850 -13.37 37.86 -5.06
CA MET A 850 -14.24 37.18 -4.09
C MET A 850 -15.38 38.02 -3.46
N ASP A 851 -16.00 38.96 -4.16
CA ASP A 851 -17.22 39.63 -3.67
C ASP A 851 -18.46 38.82 -4.10
N PRO A 852 -19.14 38.10 -3.17
CA PRO A 852 -20.34 37.30 -3.49
C PRO A 852 -21.54 38.18 -3.88
N VAL A 853 -21.40 39.50 -3.74
CA VAL A 853 -22.49 40.47 -3.92
C VAL A 853 -22.43 41.14 -5.30
N ASN A 854 -21.25 41.30 -5.90
CA ASN A 854 -21.05 42.12 -7.10
C ASN A 854 -20.32 41.37 -8.23
N TRP A 855 -20.97 40.37 -8.81
CA TRP A 855 -20.47 39.68 -10.00
C TRP A 855 -20.55 40.58 -11.23
N LEU A 856 -19.42 41.13 -11.64
CA LEU A 856 -19.29 42.07 -12.74
C LEU A 856 -19.46 41.40 -14.11
N TYR A 857 -19.08 40.12 -14.20
CA TYR A 857 -19.04 39.34 -15.43
C TYR A 857 -20.10 38.22 -15.48
N PHE A 858 -20.77 37.92 -14.35
CA PHE A 858 -21.84 36.92 -14.29
C PHE A 858 -23.22 37.54 -14.07
N GLN A 859 -24.17 37.18 -14.93
CA GLN A 859 -25.55 37.62 -14.83
C GLN A 859 -26.52 36.44 -14.77
N ILE A 860 -27.44 36.45 -13.80
CA ILE A 860 -28.55 35.49 -13.74
C ILE A 860 -29.73 36.05 -14.55
N LEU A 861 -30.23 35.28 -15.51
CA LEU A 861 -31.32 35.65 -16.41
C LEU A 861 -32.48 34.66 -16.31
N PRO A 862 -33.75 35.13 -16.31
CA PRO A 862 -34.90 34.24 -16.41
C PRO A 862 -34.94 33.56 -17.78
N PHE A 863 -35.15 32.23 -17.80
CA PHE A 863 -35.21 31.45 -19.03
C PHE A 863 -36.00 30.15 -18.81
N GLY A 864 -36.94 29.82 -19.72
CA GLY A 864 -37.60 28.52 -19.75
C GLY A 864 -38.35 28.07 -18.48
N GLY A 865 -38.90 28.99 -17.69
CA GLY A 865 -39.59 28.67 -16.43
C GLY A 865 -38.70 28.60 -15.18
N GLY A 866 -37.40 28.92 -15.32
CA GLY A 866 -36.46 29.06 -14.22
C GLY A 866 -35.40 30.13 -14.52
N PHE A 867 -34.16 29.92 -14.06
CA PHE A 867 -33.04 30.84 -14.20
C PHE A 867 -31.83 30.18 -14.84
N ARG A 868 -31.07 30.90 -15.65
CA ARG A 868 -29.75 30.47 -16.15
C ARG A 868 -28.71 31.53 -15.84
N PHE A 869 -27.45 31.15 -15.66
CA PHE A 869 -26.38 32.14 -15.59
C PHE A 869 -25.74 32.35 -16.96
N ALA A 870 -25.29 33.58 -17.19
CA ALA A 870 -24.70 34.07 -18.42
C ALA A 870 -23.38 34.77 -18.10
N VAL A 871 -22.33 34.47 -18.87
CA VAL A 871 -21.00 35.07 -18.74
C VAL A 871 -20.85 36.19 -19.76
N ARG A 872 -20.32 37.35 -19.34
CA ARG A 872 -20.06 38.52 -20.19
C ARG A 872 -18.62 39.02 -19.96
N PRO A 873 -17.84 39.30 -21.03
CA PRO A 873 -16.51 39.86 -20.89
C PRO A 873 -16.49 41.28 -20.34
N THR A 874 -17.53 42.07 -20.61
CA THR A 874 -17.76 43.41 -20.04
C THR A 874 -19.26 43.67 -19.92
N THR A 875 -19.65 44.66 -19.10
CA THR A 875 -21.06 45.05 -18.93
C THR A 875 -21.75 45.50 -20.24
N ALA A 876 -20.96 45.97 -21.22
CA ALA A 876 -21.43 46.40 -22.54
C ALA A 876 -21.34 45.31 -23.63
N SER A 877 -20.71 44.17 -23.36
CA SER A 877 -20.55 43.07 -24.32
C SER A 877 -21.80 42.19 -24.40
N PRO A 878 -22.08 41.56 -25.56
CA PRO A 878 -23.09 40.52 -25.66
C PRO A 878 -22.75 39.33 -24.74
N VAL A 879 -23.76 38.53 -24.40
CA VAL A 879 -23.58 37.29 -23.62
C VAL A 879 -22.63 36.37 -24.38
N PHE A 880 -21.58 35.90 -23.72
CA PHE A 880 -20.51 35.09 -24.28
C PHE A 880 -20.77 33.59 -24.13
N ALA A 881 -21.20 33.16 -22.93
CA ALA A 881 -21.58 31.78 -22.66
C ALA A 881 -22.80 31.70 -21.73
N VAL A 882 -23.56 30.61 -21.82
CA VAL A 882 -24.78 30.38 -21.01
C VAL A 882 -24.84 28.96 -20.43
N SER A 883 -25.38 28.85 -19.22
CA SER A 883 -25.52 27.56 -18.52
C SER A 883 -26.68 26.70 -19.05
N ALA A 884 -26.50 25.38 -19.03
CA ALA A 884 -27.55 24.39 -19.25
C ALA A 884 -27.35 23.17 -18.33
N PRO A 885 -28.39 22.64 -17.65
CA PRO A 885 -29.81 23.00 -17.69
C PRO A 885 -30.16 24.27 -16.89
N VAL A 886 -31.45 24.62 -16.89
CA VAL A 886 -32.02 25.79 -16.18
C VAL A 886 -32.16 25.48 -14.69
N TYR A 887 -31.74 26.40 -13.84
CA TYR A 887 -31.85 26.34 -12.39
C TYR A 887 -33.25 26.70 -11.89
N PRO A 888 -33.76 26.04 -10.83
CA PRO A 888 -35.10 26.27 -10.30
C PRO A 888 -35.25 27.60 -9.54
N SER A 889 -34.14 28.18 -9.04
CA SER A 889 -34.15 29.43 -8.28
C SER A 889 -32.87 30.24 -8.50
N ILE A 890 -32.94 31.54 -8.18
CA ILE A 890 -31.78 32.43 -8.21
C ILE A 890 -30.66 31.88 -7.30
N GLN A 891 -30.99 31.44 -6.08
CA GLN A 891 -29.99 30.91 -5.15
C GLN A 891 -29.32 29.62 -5.66
N ALA A 892 -30.05 28.75 -6.36
CA ALA A 892 -29.48 27.57 -6.98
C ALA A 892 -28.48 27.93 -8.09
N ALA A 893 -28.81 28.92 -8.93
CA ALA A 893 -27.88 29.44 -9.92
C ALA A 893 -26.65 30.12 -9.28
N LYS A 894 -26.85 30.81 -8.14
CA LYS A 894 -25.75 31.41 -7.36
C LYS A 894 -24.79 30.36 -6.81
N ASN A 895 -25.32 29.28 -6.25
CA ASN A 895 -24.52 28.20 -5.67
C ASN A 895 -23.75 27.38 -6.72
N ALA A 896 -24.13 27.45 -7.99
CA ALA A 896 -23.43 26.78 -9.08
C ALA A 896 -22.16 27.53 -9.54
N PHE A 897 -22.07 28.84 -9.27
CA PHE A 897 -20.93 29.63 -9.72
C PHE A 897 -19.60 29.23 -9.06
N PRO A 898 -19.53 29.00 -7.73
CA PRO A 898 -18.33 28.43 -7.10
C PRO A 898 -17.90 27.10 -7.73
N VAL A 899 -18.86 26.25 -8.11
CA VAL A 899 -18.59 24.95 -8.77
C VAL A 899 -17.99 25.16 -10.17
N LEU A 900 -18.55 26.08 -10.95
CA LEU A 900 -18.00 26.47 -12.26
C LEU A 900 -16.58 27.04 -12.13
N LYS A 901 -16.37 27.98 -11.20
CA LYS A 901 -15.08 28.62 -10.95
C LYS A 901 -14.04 27.59 -10.52
N ALA A 902 -14.38 26.72 -9.58
CA ALA A 902 -13.54 25.60 -9.18
C ALA A 902 -13.21 24.68 -10.36
N ALA A 903 -14.18 24.34 -11.21
CA ALA A 903 -13.94 23.47 -12.35
C ALA A 903 -13.06 24.11 -13.46
N LEU A 904 -13.10 25.43 -13.63
CA LEU A 904 -12.32 26.17 -14.63
C LEU A 904 -10.91 26.53 -14.16
N LEU A 905 -10.76 26.80 -12.87
CA LEU A 905 -9.51 27.24 -12.25
C LEU A 905 -8.82 26.12 -11.45
N ALA A 906 -9.36 24.89 -11.47
CA ALA A 906 -8.72 23.75 -10.83
C ALA A 906 -7.31 23.56 -11.40
N GLU A 907 -6.31 23.77 -10.56
CA GLU A 907 -4.93 23.44 -10.88
C GLU A 907 -4.76 21.91 -10.90
N GLY A 908 -4.14 21.41 -11.96
CA GLY A 908 -3.84 20.00 -12.13
C GLY A 908 -2.39 19.82 -12.56
N MET A 909 -1.72 18.85 -11.95
CA MET A 909 -0.41 18.38 -12.41
C MET A 909 -0.61 17.11 -13.24
N HIS A 910 0.07 17.01 -14.38
CA HIS A 910 0.05 15.81 -15.21
C HIS A 910 1.43 15.16 -15.21
N ILE A 911 1.52 13.97 -14.64
CA ILE A 911 2.68 13.10 -14.81
C ILE A 911 2.29 12.01 -15.78
N ILE A 912 2.95 12.02 -16.94
CA ILE A 912 2.82 11.02 -17.98
C ILE A 912 3.82 9.90 -17.66
N GLU A 913 3.33 8.69 -17.42
CA GLU A 913 4.18 7.49 -17.28
C GLU A 913 4.29 6.78 -18.65
N HIS A 914 5.48 6.39 -19.08
CA HIS A 914 5.69 5.87 -20.43
C HIS A 914 6.62 4.64 -20.41
N ILE A 915 6.12 3.44 -20.77
CA ILE A 915 6.96 2.29 -21.22
C ILE A 915 6.63 1.83 -22.67
N LEU A 916 5.58 2.34 -23.32
CA LEU A 916 5.74 3.42 -24.27
C LEU A 916 4.40 4.23 -24.45
N LEU A 917 3.78 4.68 -23.33
CA LEU A 917 2.42 5.27 -23.15
C LEU A 917 1.22 4.41 -23.62
N ARG A 918 0.32 4.00 -22.70
CA ARG A 918 -0.92 3.24 -23.01
C ARG A 918 -2.19 3.97 -22.54
N PRO A 919 -3.27 4.02 -23.35
CA PRO A 919 -4.60 3.47 -22.96
C PRO A 919 -5.24 2.62 -24.09
N LEU A 920 -6.04 1.56 -23.83
CA LEU A 920 -7.47 1.69 -23.54
C LEU A 920 -8.11 0.42 -22.90
N PRO A 921 -9.22 0.59 -22.15
CA PRO A 921 -10.15 -0.48 -21.79
C PRO A 921 -10.95 -0.99 -23.01
N VAL A 922 -11.29 -2.28 -22.92
CA VAL A 922 -11.97 -3.21 -23.85
C VAL A 922 -13.22 -2.69 -24.61
N ALA A 923 -13.70 -1.47 -24.36
CA ALA A 923 -14.89 -0.92 -25.02
C ALA A 923 -14.61 -0.18 -26.35
N LYS A 924 -13.34 0.03 -26.72
CA LYS A 924 -12.99 0.56 -28.03
C LYS A 924 -11.95 -0.35 -28.66
N ASN A 925 -12.40 -1.23 -29.56
CA ASN A 925 -11.54 -1.73 -30.61
C ASN A 925 -10.86 -0.50 -31.24
N ILE A 926 -9.54 -0.35 -31.09
CA ILE A 926 -8.79 0.55 -31.97
C ILE A 926 -8.97 -0.08 -33.35
N PRO A 927 -9.77 0.52 -34.26
CA PRO A 927 -9.93 -0.03 -35.59
C PRO A 927 -8.55 -0.08 -36.26
N ALA A 928 -8.33 -1.03 -37.17
CA ALA A 928 -7.08 -1.10 -37.94
C ALA A 928 -6.72 0.23 -38.61
N VAL A 929 -7.74 1.05 -38.94
CA VAL A 929 -7.57 2.40 -39.49
C VAL A 929 -6.85 3.36 -38.53
N ASP A 930 -7.08 3.25 -37.22
CA ASP A 930 -6.45 4.13 -36.22
C ASP A 930 -5.02 3.65 -35.88
N LEU A 931 -4.74 2.34 -36.03
CA LEU A 931 -3.37 1.79 -36.03
C LEU A 931 -2.58 2.20 -37.27
N ASP A 932 -3.22 2.23 -38.44
CA ASP A 932 -2.61 2.69 -39.69
C ASP A 932 -2.43 4.22 -39.72
N ASN A 933 -3.16 4.97 -38.88
CA ASN A 933 -3.04 6.42 -38.72
C ASN A 933 -2.07 6.87 -37.60
N GLY A 934 -1.38 5.95 -36.93
CA GLY A 934 -0.35 6.27 -35.93
C GLY A 934 -0.93 6.77 -34.60
N PHE A 935 -1.31 5.86 -33.71
CA PHE A 935 -1.69 6.22 -32.35
C PHE A 935 -0.44 6.53 -31.50
N PHE A 936 -0.25 7.83 -31.28
CA PHE A 936 0.64 8.59 -30.38
C PHE A 936 1.57 9.57 -31.11
N PRO A 937 1.02 10.65 -31.69
CA PRO A 937 1.86 11.76 -32.10
C PRO A 937 2.25 12.55 -30.84
N LEU A 938 3.41 12.23 -30.25
CA LEU A 938 4.07 13.08 -29.25
C LEU A 938 4.33 14.51 -29.78
N CYS A 939 4.14 14.74 -31.08
CA CYS A 939 4.25 16.04 -31.74
C CYS A 939 3.20 16.25 -32.85
N ASN A 940 1.89 16.06 -32.62
CA ASN A 940 0.92 16.58 -33.61
C ASN A 940 0.66 18.07 -33.36
N SER A 941 1.11 18.88 -34.33
CA SER A 941 0.74 20.29 -34.56
C SER A 941 1.20 21.38 -33.57
N LEU A 942 1.76 21.05 -32.41
CA LEU A 942 2.07 22.06 -31.37
C LEU A 942 3.55 22.45 -31.22
N ASN A 943 4.50 21.72 -31.82
CA ASN A 943 5.92 22.11 -31.72
C ASN A 943 6.69 21.91 -33.05
N PRO A 944 7.07 22.99 -33.76
CA PRO A 944 7.88 22.91 -34.98
C PRO A 944 9.32 22.40 -34.73
N ASP A 945 9.77 22.36 -33.48
CA ASP A 945 11.15 22.01 -33.09
C ASP A 945 11.35 20.55 -32.65
N CYS A 946 10.37 19.64 -32.85
CA CYS A 946 10.62 18.22 -32.56
C CYS A 946 11.71 17.66 -33.50
N GLU A 947 12.82 17.18 -32.96
CA GLU A 947 13.84 16.37 -33.65
C GLU A 947 13.57 14.88 -33.37
N CYS A 948 13.89 13.97 -34.31
CA CYS A 948 13.94 12.55 -33.95
C CYS A 948 15.01 12.38 -32.86
N PRO A 949 14.75 11.61 -31.79
CA PRO A 949 15.71 11.49 -30.70
C PRO A 949 17.05 10.99 -31.24
N ASP A 950 18.12 11.76 -30.99
CA ASP A 950 19.47 11.20 -30.99
C ASP A 950 19.49 10.21 -29.80
N PRO A 951 19.87 8.94 -30.01
CA PRO A 951 19.77 7.92 -28.98
C PRO A 951 20.63 8.32 -27.77
N ASP A 952 19.99 8.71 -26.68
CA ASP A 952 20.61 8.69 -25.36
C ASP A 952 20.63 7.24 -24.88
N TYR A 953 21.63 6.89 -24.08
CA TYR A 953 21.88 5.60 -23.46
C TYR A 953 20.72 5.00 -22.63
N TYR A 954 19.61 5.73 -22.48
CA TYR A 954 18.47 5.38 -21.64
C TYR A 954 17.13 5.31 -22.40
N SER A 955 17.13 5.41 -23.74
CA SER A 955 15.91 5.40 -24.59
C SER A 955 15.94 4.38 -25.72
#